data_AF-A0A1E7GJA8-F1
#
_entry.id   AF-A0A1E7GJA8-F1
#
_cell.length_a   1.000
_cell.length_b   1.000
_cell.length_c   1.000
_cell.angle_alpha   90.00
_cell.angle_beta   90.00
_cell.angle_gamma   90.00
#
_symmetry.space_group_name_H-M   'P 1'
#
loop_
_entity.id
_entity.type
_entity.pdbx_description
1 polymer ?
#
loop_
_entity_poly.entity_id
_entity_poly.type
_entity_poly.pdbx_seq_one_letter_code
_entity_poly.pdbx_strand_id
1 'polypeptide(L)'
;MKNKPAAIFFDKNDYQLLRIVQDVLERGRQSQNLRSLLVEHMHPHGIKEMAAPQALRIAYATASLLGSFEQGTASDRIKALRSLRDEVFLSSTTFYQQNTARILVQIMKDLLRCRDNEICQLKLAHDFRMVFTGNPRRVRAELAKYHLLEMPEEWNQYAFDDHVHDANTKGRKSPTHLVMDAWIKGIRHLTVVYYNYVSSEVIEELIEASAALNVRVQVGIEMSAHFRDKFVRFTWEPHGFNNNRAFLKFLEDEAVMKLMSEGRKVSLYQQKYVFDVLKVFNRRYRKDLNEELEISLEPLQRDKFLHFVGAGQPSLLHLASFIRMALDTHLNKAVAEFSENQKGVSEEKEQQQSQRIECLQNVGVETIIEEFLLPSRNPDIHDPANPKENSDLPDLLKLSPNALLSRLLSLHSSSKFTLNLSNLSIQDTLELLYICKGMITHIEVYNLKNATHGITSNISPDLGDVGGESVNLKSPEQHYRLISGLQKALNDDNVISLKRVIRAIVWEYEEQRLQLEKHIELLPAQHKARKKVDQEFQQMLGRKQQLMDILYHLEAFHGFYKKRTLGSRIGSGSTGQAEHQYGMGIVVLDTLPTRAKKTAHKEIARKKRSLIPATALLTRNSHTCCHDRPKISGKNYLLKMLPFLKNSGCRRWYDWSLDGLMIHPGTLGNIATLGGLGQNGEARNEFASKGEEVLFAHSWKYLNTNLKNTLKVFLGFVPAFLTFYLTKDWWLLAYMGAFIWFGITGSRNIIQSVLGGGGLRRSPLLPWNSLVSWSRIADSLLYTGFSVPLLDYFVKTLLLDHALGITTATNPILLYSVMGLANGIYISGHNTFRGLPRTAAVGNFFRSILAIPLAILLNSMIGMILQFTGVPDVSGVLQKWAAIISKFASDCVAAVIEGLVDRQANIRAQLTAYRTKISQLFAVFSRLDLHFPEEDVLEMLQSPKMMMETLNYEAREQEKLIIVNALDLMYFWMYQPRARKALAIIFQEMSQEELLVFYRSQLVLNRHREISQVFVDGLVGKNFSKALSFYLDRSEEYLVDMEKLGLTKKLVD
;
A
#
# COMPACT_ATOMS: atom_id res chain seq x y z
N MET A 1 -14.91 -14.84 -29.89
CA MET A 1 -15.92 -15.27 -28.91
C MET A 1 -15.93 -16.80 -28.82
N LYS A 2 -15.07 -17.41 -28.00
CA LYS A 2 -15.11 -18.86 -27.74
C LYS A 2 -15.17 -19.04 -26.22
N ASN A 3 -16.20 -19.76 -25.74
CA ASN A 3 -16.50 -20.13 -24.34
C ASN A 3 -16.97 -19.00 -23.39
N LYS A 4 -18.21 -18.52 -23.56
CA LYS A 4 -18.91 -17.81 -22.47
C LYS A 4 -19.22 -18.79 -21.33
N PRO A 5 -18.85 -18.52 -20.07
CA PRO A 5 -19.22 -19.37 -18.95
C PRO A 5 -20.75 -19.38 -18.74
N ALA A 6 -21.28 -20.47 -18.16
CA ALA A 6 -22.71 -20.61 -17.90
C ALA A 6 -23.27 -19.41 -17.11
N ALA A 7 -24.50 -18.99 -17.39
CA ALA A 7 -25.16 -17.81 -16.80
C ALA A 7 -25.33 -17.84 -15.27
N ILE A 8 -24.95 -18.94 -14.62
CA ILE A 8 -24.98 -19.19 -13.18
C ILE A 8 -23.76 -18.56 -12.47
N PHE A 9 -22.66 -18.32 -13.20
CA PHE A 9 -21.41 -17.75 -12.68
C PHE A 9 -21.22 -16.29 -13.11
N PHE A 10 -20.67 -15.49 -12.20
CA PHE A 10 -20.41 -14.05 -12.34
C PHE A 10 -21.68 -13.17 -12.47
N ASP A 11 -21.54 -11.90 -12.10
CA ASP A 11 -22.63 -10.93 -12.21
C ASP A 11 -22.50 -10.11 -13.50
N LYS A 12 -23.62 -9.56 -14.00
CA LYS A 12 -23.62 -8.66 -15.18
C LYS A 12 -22.61 -7.50 -15.04
N ASN A 13 -22.44 -7.00 -13.82
CA ASN A 13 -21.50 -5.92 -13.51
C ASN A 13 -20.02 -6.36 -13.63
N ASP A 14 -19.72 -7.65 -13.44
CA ASP A 14 -18.36 -8.19 -13.60
C ASP A 14 -17.95 -8.12 -15.08
N TYR A 15 -18.85 -8.49 -16.00
CA TYR A 15 -18.65 -8.32 -17.45
C TYR A 15 -18.58 -6.86 -17.89
N GLN A 16 -19.39 -5.98 -17.28
CA GLN A 16 -19.35 -4.55 -17.59
C GLN A 16 -18.00 -3.93 -17.19
N LEU A 17 -17.48 -4.30 -16.01
CA LEU A 17 -16.16 -3.87 -15.55
C LEU A 17 -15.07 -4.33 -16.53
N LEU A 18 -15.10 -5.60 -16.94
CA LEU A 18 -14.13 -6.16 -17.88
C LEU A 18 -14.16 -5.45 -19.23
N ARG A 19 -15.36 -5.23 -19.79
CA ARG A 19 -15.52 -4.48 -21.06
C ARG A 19 -14.94 -3.08 -20.98
N ILE A 20 -15.13 -2.39 -19.85
CA ILE A 20 -14.56 -1.05 -19.65
C ILE A 20 -13.05 -1.11 -19.58
N VAL A 21 -12.48 -2.09 -18.87
CA VAL A 21 -11.02 -2.25 -18.83
C VAL A 21 -10.46 -2.50 -20.23
N GLN A 22 -11.07 -3.37 -21.03
CA GLN A 22 -10.69 -3.62 -22.42
C GLN A 22 -10.80 -2.35 -23.28
N ASP A 23 -11.94 -1.65 -23.21
CA ASP A 23 -12.17 -0.39 -23.95
C ASP A 23 -11.09 0.67 -23.65
N VAL A 24 -10.58 0.71 -22.41
CA VAL A 24 -9.56 1.67 -21.97
C VAL A 24 -8.18 1.29 -22.50
N LEU A 25 -7.87 0.00 -22.51
CA LEU A 25 -6.62 -0.54 -23.04
C LEU A 25 -6.54 -0.40 -24.56
N GLU A 26 -7.61 -0.73 -25.28
CA GLU A 26 -7.65 -0.73 -26.74
C GLU A 26 -7.65 0.68 -27.33
N ARG A 27 -8.27 1.67 -26.66
CA ARG A 27 -8.41 3.03 -27.19
C ARG A 27 -7.25 3.97 -26.85
N GLY A 28 -6.32 3.57 -25.98
CA GLY A 28 -5.13 4.36 -25.62
C GLY A 28 -5.42 5.86 -25.38
N ARG A 29 -4.63 6.73 -26.05
CA ARG A 29 -4.76 8.21 -26.01
C ARG A 29 -6.09 8.76 -26.57
N GLN A 30 -6.89 7.97 -27.30
CA GLN A 30 -8.18 8.38 -27.88
C GLN A 30 -9.37 8.25 -26.90
N SER A 31 -9.15 7.77 -25.66
CA SER A 31 -10.19 7.74 -24.61
C SER A 31 -10.43 9.09 -23.90
N GLN A 32 -10.40 10.21 -24.63
CA GLN A 32 -10.64 11.58 -24.10
C GLN A 32 -11.90 11.67 -23.20
N ASN A 33 -12.91 10.85 -23.51
CA ASN A 33 -14.21 10.81 -22.83
C ASN A 33 -14.19 10.36 -21.36
N LEU A 34 -13.22 9.53 -20.96
CA LEU A 34 -13.11 9.06 -19.57
C LEU A 34 -11.98 9.81 -18.83
N ARG A 35 -11.00 10.36 -19.55
CA ARG A 35 -9.98 11.26 -18.97
C ARG A 35 -10.63 12.46 -18.30
N SER A 36 -11.72 12.96 -18.85
CA SER A 36 -12.46 14.06 -18.25
C SER A 36 -13.08 13.72 -16.89
N LEU A 37 -13.47 12.47 -16.63
CA LEU A 37 -13.94 12.02 -15.31
C LEU A 37 -12.85 12.02 -14.23
N LEU A 38 -11.58 12.00 -14.67
CA LEU A 38 -10.40 12.14 -13.82
C LEU A 38 -9.85 13.57 -13.82
N VAL A 39 -10.58 14.55 -14.37
CA VAL A 39 -10.17 15.96 -14.29
C VAL A 39 -9.87 16.28 -12.83
N GLU A 40 -8.66 16.79 -12.63
CA GLU A 40 -8.17 17.20 -11.32
C GLU A 40 -9.25 18.10 -10.69
N HIS A 41 -9.42 17.98 -9.38
CA HIS A 41 -10.34 18.80 -8.60
C HIS A 41 -11.82 18.41 -8.61
N MET A 42 -12.32 17.38 -9.32
CA MET A 42 -13.68 16.83 -9.03
C MET A 42 -13.65 15.83 -7.86
N HIS A 43 -14.52 16.01 -6.87
CA HIS A 43 -14.60 15.09 -5.73
C HIS A 43 -15.09 13.70 -6.17
N PRO A 44 -14.51 12.60 -5.67
CA PRO A 44 -14.96 11.24 -5.97
C PRO A 44 -16.43 10.98 -5.64
N HIS A 45 -16.96 11.60 -4.59
CA HIS A 45 -18.39 11.58 -4.24
C HIS A 45 -19.18 12.77 -4.78
N GLY A 46 -18.65 13.48 -5.78
CA GLY A 46 -19.21 14.68 -6.38
C GLY A 46 -20.07 14.40 -7.61
N ILE A 47 -20.28 15.43 -8.44
CA ILE A 47 -21.20 15.40 -9.59
C ILE A 47 -20.88 14.26 -10.58
N LYS A 48 -19.63 13.83 -10.65
CA LYS A 48 -19.19 12.72 -11.53
C LYS A 48 -19.76 11.35 -11.16
N GLU A 49 -20.33 11.17 -9.96
CA GLU A 49 -21.10 9.96 -9.63
C GLU A 49 -22.31 9.77 -10.54
N MET A 50 -22.87 10.85 -11.08
CA MET A 50 -23.99 10.78 -12.03
C MET A 50 -23.60 10.24 -13.41
N ALA A 51 -22.32 10.39 -13.78
CA ALA A 51 -21.80 9.98 -15.09
C ALA A 51 -21.22 8.56 -15.09
N ALA A 52 -20.57 8.14 -14.01
CA ALA A 52 -19.99 6.81 -13.88
C ALA A 52 -19.99 6.29 -12.43
N PRO A 53 -20.35 5.00 -12.20
CA PRO A 53 -20.17 4.32 -10.91
C PRO A 53 -18.72 4.33 -10.42
N GLN A 54 -18.55 4.40 -9.10
CA GLN A 54 -17.26 4.52 -8.43
C GLN A 54 -16.28 3.38 -8.75
N ALA A 55 -16.74 2.12 -8.74
CA ALA A 55 -15.90 0.97 -9.10
C ALA A 55 -15.31 1.09 -10.51
N LEU A 56 -16.05 1.70 -11.44
CA LEU A 56 -15.59 1.93 -12.81
C LEU A 56 -14.58 3.06 -12.90
N ARG A 57 -14.73 4.12 -12.11
CA ARG A 57 -13.76 5.22 -12.04
C ARG A 57 -12.43 4.77 -11.45
N ILE A 58 -12.43 3.94 -10.40
CA ILE A 58 -11.20 3.35 -9.84
C ILE A 58 -10.51 2.46 -10.88
N ALA A 59 -11.27 1.62 -11.58
CA ALA A 59 -10.73 0.77 -12.63
C ALA A 59 -10.10 1.61 -13.75
N TYR A 60 -10.77 2.68 -14.16
CA TYR A 60 -10.26 3.63 -15.15
C TYR A 60 -8.98 4.34 -14.66
N ALA A 61 -8.97 4.88 -13.45
CA ALA A 61 -7.80 5.56 -12.89
C ALA A 61 -6.60 4.61 -12.78
N THR A 62 -6.84 3.36 -12.40
CA THR A 62 -5.78 2.36 -12.30
C THR A 62 -5.27 1.94 -13.69
N ALA A 63 -6.16 1.71 -14.65
CA ALA A 63 -5.77 1.39 -16.02
C ALA A 63 -5.01 2.55 -16.69
N SER A 64 -5.45 3.79 -16.46
CA SER A 64 -4.75 5.00 -16.94
C SER A 64 -3.37 5.13 -16.31
N LEU A 65 -3.22 4.86 -15.01
CA LEU A 65 -1.92 4.88 -14.34
C LEU A 65 -0.99 3.81 -14.89
N LEU A 66 -1.47 2.57 -15.02
CA LEU A 66 -0.67 1.46 -15.52
C LEU A 66 -0.27 1.68 -16.99
N GLY A 67 -1.17 2.19 -17.84
CA GLY A 67 -0.84 2.59 -19.21
C GLY A 67 0.17 3.74 -19.26
N SER A 68 0.11 4.69 -18.31
CA SER A 68 1.10 5.78 -18.23
C SER A 68 2.52 5.31 -17.87
N PHE A 69 2.65 4.13 -17.26
CA PHE A 69 3.97 3.55 -16.99
C PHE A 69 4.63 2.97 -18.24
N GLU A 70 3.86 2.54 -19.23
CA GLU A 70 4.39 1.98 -20.48
C GLU A 70 4.76 3.06 -21.50
N GLN A 71 3.97 4.13 -21.61
CA GLN A 71 4.09 5.12 -22.71
C GLN A 71 3.93 6.59 -22.28
N GLY A 72 3.76 6.87 -20.98
CA GLY A 72 3.47 8.22 -20.46
C GLY A 72 4.72 9.00 -20.04
N THR A 73 4.61 10.33 -20.02
CA THR A 73 5.63 11.22 -19.44
C THR A 73 5.58 11.20 -17.91
N ALA A 74 6.59 11.76 -17.22
CA ALA A 74 6.58 11.89 -15.76
C ALA A 74 5.33 12.64 -15.25
N SER A 75 4.95 13.73 -15.92
CA SER A 75 3.74 14.49 -15.60
C SER A 75 2.47 13.66 -15.76
N ASP A 76 2.36 12.88 -16.84
CA ASP A 76 1.20 11.99 -17.06
C ASP A 76 1.08 10.94 -15.94
N ARG A 77 2.22 10.37 -15.52
CA ARG A 77 2.28 9.37 -14.42
C ARG A 77 1.81 9.97 -13.10
N ILE A 78 2.30 11.15 -12.72
CA ILE A 78 1.91 11.82 -11.47
C ILE A 78 0.44 12.19 -11.48
N LYS A 79 -0.06 12.76 -12.59
CA LYS A 79 -1.49 13.11 -12.73
C LYS A 79 -2.38 11.88 -12.60
N ALA A 80 -2.01 10.77 -13.24
CA ALA A 80 -2.74 9.51 -13.11
C ALA A 80 -2.66 8.95 -11.69
N LEU A 81 -1.52 9.10 -11.00
CA LEU A 81 -1.36 8.64 -9.62
C LEU A 81 -2.21 9.44 -8.64
N ARG A 82 -2.25 10.77 -8.75
CA ARG A 82 -3.10 11.64 -7.96
C ARG A 82 -4.59 11.33 -8.19
N SER A 83 -4.97 11.10 -9.45
CA SER A 83 -6.33 10.70 -9.81
C SER A 83 -6.72 9.37 -9.16
N LEU A 84 -5.84 8.36 -9.21
CA LEU A 84 -6.06 7.07 -8.55
C LEU A 84 -6.15 7.21 -7.03
N ARG A 85 -5.23 7.96 -6.42
CA ARG A 85 -5.24 8.28 -5.00
C ARG A 85 -6.59 8.85 -4.59
N ASP A 86 -7.05 9.89 -5.27
CA ASP A 86 -8.31 10.54 -4.94
C ASP A 86 -9.48 9.55 -5.07
N GLU A 87 -9.57 8.81 -6.19
CA GLU A 87 -10.61 7.80 -6.41
C GLU A 87 -10.57 6.61 -5.45
N VAL A 88 -9.46 6.34 -4.77
CA VAL A 88 -9.33 5.18 -3.89
C VAL A 88 -9.42 5.58 -2.41
N PHE A 89 -8.80 6.69 -2.01
CA PHE A 89 -8.76 7.16 -0.62
C PHE A 89 -9.89 8.09 -0.22
N LEU A 90 -10.44 8.91 -1.12
CA LEU A 90 -11.59 9.75 -0.74
C LEU A 90 -12.92 9.00 -0.89
N SER A 91 -12.84 7.81 -1.47
CA SER A 91 -13.95 6.97 -1.93
C SER A 91 -14.43 5.91 -0.93
N SER A 92 -13.54 5.43 -0.09
CA SER A 92 -13.81 4.29 0.79
C SER A 92 -14.39 4.77 2.13
N THR A 93 -15.71 4.83 2.23
CA THR A 93 -16.44 5.14 3.49
C THR A 93 -16.32 4.04 4.56
N THR A 94 -15.44 3.06 4.36
CA THR A 94 -15.39 1.80 5.09
C THR A 94 -14.33 1.80 6.18
N PHE A 95 -14.56 1.02 7.23
CA PHE A 95 -13.66 0.87 8.40
C PHE A 95 -12.26 0.33 8.05
N TYR A 96 -12.05 -0.16 6.82
CA TYR A 96 -10.85 -0.88 6.38
C TYR A 96 -10.27 -0.28 5.09
N GLN A 97 -10.30 1.05 5.02
CA GLN A 97 -10.08 1.85 3.82
C GLN A 97 -8.69 1.65 3.22
N GLN A 98 -7.62 1.77 4.00
CA GLN A 98 -6.23 1.72 3.52
C GLN A 98 -5.89 0.33 2.97
N ASN A 99 -6.26 -0.73 3.70
CA ASN A 99 -6.00 -2.09 3.25
C ASN A 99 -6.86 -2.49 2.05
N THR A 100 -8.12 -2.02 1.99
CA THR A 100 -8.99 -2.24 0.81
C THR A 100 -8.39 -1.60 -0.42
N ALA A 101 -7.95 -0.34 -0.31
CA ALA A 101 -7.28 0.41 -1.37
C ALA A 101 -6.08 -0.34 -1.96
N ARG A 102 -5.17 -0.83 -1.10
CA ARG A 102 -3.98 -1.60 -1.51
C ARG A 102 -4.34 -2.82 -2.34
N ILE A 103 -5.37 -3.56 -1.91
CA ILE A 103 -5.84 -4.76 -2.62
C ILE A 103 -6.52 -4.44 -3.93
N LEU A 104 -7.35 -3.40 -4.00
CA LEU A 104 -8.02 -3.02 -5.24
C LEU A 104 -7.00 -2.71 -6.35
N VAL A 105 -5.93 -1.98 -6.01
CA VAL A 105 -4.84 -1.70 -6.95
C VAL A 105 -4.10 -2.99 -7.33
N GLN A 106 -3.83 -3.88 -6.38
CA GLN A 106 -3.14 -5.15 -6.65
C GLN A 106 -3.96 -6.09 -7.55
N ILE A 107 -5.26 -6.26 -7.29
CA ILE A 107 -6.16 -7.08 -8.13
C ILE A 107 -6.21 -6.52 -9.55
N MET A 108 -6.30 -5.20 -9.69
CA MET A 108 -6.36 -4.54 -10.99
C MET A 108 -5.05 -4.70 -11.77
N LYS A 109 -3.89 -4.65 -11.10
CA LYS A 109 -2.59 -4.94 -11.73
C LYS A 109 -2.57 -6.34 -12.35
N ASP A 110 -3.12 -7.34 -11.67
CA ASP A 110 -3.17 -8.70 -12.21
C ASP A 110 -4.24 -8.88 -13.29
N LEU A 111 -5.37 -8.18 -13.17
CA LEU A 111 -6.41 -8.16 -14.19
C LEU A 111 -5.86 -7.66 -15.54
N LEU A 112 -5.02 -6.62 -15.51
CA LEU A 112 -4.35 -6.11 -16.70
C LEU A 112 -3.23 -6.99 -17.24
N ARG A 113 -2.70 -7.91 -16.42
CA ARG A 113 -1.66 -8.88 -16.84
C ARG A 113 -2.27 -10.11 -17.51
N CYS A 114 -3.45 -10.54 -17.08
CA CYS A 114 -4.13 -11.74 -17.61
C CYS A 114 -4.95 -11.45 -18.88
N ARG A 115 -4.48 -10.61 -19.81
CA ARG A 115 -5.27 -10.18 -20.99
C ARG A 115 -5.72 -11.33 -21.88
N ASP A 116 -4.91 -12.37 -21.96
CA ASP A 116 -5.14 -13.50 -22.86
C ASP A 116 -6.06 -14.58 -22.26
N ASN A 117 -6.54 -14.40 -21.02
CA ASN A 117 -7.42 -15.36 -20.33
C ASN A 117 -8.68 -14.68 -19.76
N GLU A 118 -9.76 -14.70 -20.55
CA GLU A 118 -11.05 -14.07 -20.20
C GLU A 118 -11.64 -14.60 -18.89
N ILE A 119 -11.52 -15.91 -18.61
CA ILE A 119 -12.02 -16.52 -17.37
C ILE A 119 -11.24 -15.99 -16.16
N CYS A 120 -9.91 -15.86 -16.28
CA CYS A 120 -9.08 -15.27 -15.24
C CYS A 120 -9.46 -13.80 -14.98
N GLN A 121 -9.68 -13.01 -16.04
CA GLN A 121 -10.12 -11.63 -15.92
C GLN A 121 -11.50 -11.51 -15.25
N LEU A 122 -12.45 -12.39 -15.55
CA LEU A 122 -13.76 -12.42 -14.90
C LEU A 122 -13.66 -12.76 -13.41
N LYS A 123 -12.80 -13.71 -13.02
CA LYS A 123 -12.53 -14.02 -11.60
C LYS A 123 -11.95 -12.80 -10.87
N LEU A 124 -10.99 -12.10 -11.47
CA LEU A 124 -10.38 -10.92 -10.89
C LEU A 124 -11.35 -9.72 -10.83
N ALA A 125 -12.19 -9.53 -11.85
CA ALA A 125 -13.24 -8.52 -11.86
C ALA A 125 -14.27 -8.76 -10.74
N HIS A 126 -14.65 -10.02 -10.53
CA HIS A 126 -15.50 -10.41 -9.42
C HIS A 126 -14.83 -10.15 -8.06
N ASP A 127 -13.58 -10.58 -7.88
CA ASP A 127 -12.82 -10.36 -6.64
C ASP A 127 -12.69 -8.85 -6.34
N PHE A 128 -12.41 -8.03 -7.35
CA PHE A 128 -12.36 -6.57 -7.24
C PHE A 128 -13.66 -5.99 -6.67
N ARG A 129 -14.81 -6.33 -7.27
CA ARG A 129 -16.11 -5.85 -6.80
C ARG A 129 -16.45 -6.35 -5.39
N MET A 130 -16.05 -7.57 -5.07
CA MET A 130 -16.31 -8.16 -3.75
C MET A 130 -15.47 -7.53 -2.64
N VAL A 131 -14.23 -7.14 -2.94
CA VAL A 131 -13.33 -6.40 -2.04
C VAL A 131 -13.74 -4.95 -1.90
N PHE A 132 -14.24 -4.32 -2.96
CA PHE A 132 -14.68 -2.92 -2.98
C PHE A 132 -15.68 -2.57 -1.87
N THR A 133 -16.45 -3.54 -1.39
CA THR A 133 -17.34 -3.40 -0.23
C THR A 133 -16.63 -3.08 1.10
N GLY A 134 -15.31 -3.20 1.16
CA GLY A 134 -14.50 -2.97 2.37
C GLY A 134 -14.69 -4.00 3.47
N ASN A 135 -15.24 -5.19 3.16
CA ASN A 135 -15.45 -6.23 4.15
C ASN A 135 -14.09 -6.76 4.69
N PRO A 136 -13.77 -6.59 5.99
CA PRO A 136 -12.44 -6.89 6.52
C PRO A 136 -11.99 -8.35 6.36
N ARG A 137 -12.92 -9.29 6.15
CA ARG A 137 -12.56 -10.70 5.95
C ARG A 137 -12.15 -11.00 4.52
N ARG A 138 -12.88 -10.43 3.56
CA ARG A 138 -12.55 -10.55 2.14
C ARG A 138 -11.22 -9.85 1.85
N VAL A 139 -11.06 -8.64 2.38
CA VAL A 139 -9.80 -7.89 2.22
C VAL A 139 -8.63 -8.68 2.82
N ARG A 140 -8.78 -9.28 4.01
CA ARG A 140 -7.74 -10.12 4.61
C ARG A 140 -7.44 -11.39 3.81
N ALA A 141 -8.46 -12.04 3.26
CA ALA A 141 -8.26 -13.22 2.41
C ALA A 141 -7.44 -12.86 1.16
N GLU A 142 -7.73 -11.73 0.53
CA GLU A 142 -6.97 -11.25 -0.62
C GLU A 142 -5.57 -10.72 -0.23
N LEU A 143 -5.41 -10.06 0.92
CA LEU A 143 -4.08 -9.72 1.49
C LEU A 143 -3.22 -10.98 1.67
N ALA A 144 -3.80 -12.05 2.22
CA ALA A 144 -3.09 -13.32 2.38
C ALA A 144 -2.73 -13.97 1.03
N LYS A 145 -3.65 -13.95 0.06
CA LYS A 145 -3.41 -14.42 -1.33
C LYS A 145 -2.22 -13.71 -1.98
N TYR A 146 -2.07 -12.42 -1.73
CA TYR A 146 -0.98 -11.59 -2.27
C TYR A 146 0.25 -11.50 -1.35
N HIS A 147 0.31 -12.27 -0.27
CA HIS A 147 1.39 -12.21 0.73
C HIS A 147 1.62 -10.79 1.29
N LEU A 148 0.57 -9.97 1.37
CA LEU A 148 0.60 -8.64 1.96
C LEU A 148 0.16 -8.68 3.42
N LEU A 149 0.91 -8.04 4.31
CA LEU A 149 0.51 -7.90 5.71
C LEU A 149 -0.60 -6.84 5.87
N GLU A 150 -1.53 -7.11 6.79
CA GLU A 150 -2.53 -6.15 7.25
C GLU A 150 -1.82 -5.00 7.97
N MET A 151 -1.95 -3.78 7.45
CA MET A 151 -1.41 -2.55 8.05
C MET A 151 -2.44 -1.90 8.98
N PRO A 152 -2.04 -1.11 9.99
CA PRO A 152 -2.98 -0.32 10.77
C PRO A 152 -3.71 0.71 9.88
N GLU A 153 -5.00 0.91 10.13
CA GLU A 153 -5.81 1.88 9.37
C GLU A 153 -5.47 3.33 9.75
N GLU A 154 -4.89 3.56 10.94
CA GLU A 154 -4.25 4.83 11.30
C GLU A 154 -3.01 5.15 10.45
N TRP A 155 -2.53 4.19 9.65
CA TRP A 155 -1.38 4.30 8.77
C TRP A 155 -0.10 4.75 9.52
N ASN A 156 0.09 4.19 10.71
CA ASN A 156 1.17 4.56 11.62
C ASN A 156 2.22 3.46 11.81
N GLN A 157 2.22 2.38 11.01
CA GLN A 157 3.27 1.36 11.07
C GLN A 157 4.66 1.94 10.80
N TYR A 158 5.70 1.29 11.33
CA TYR A 158 7.09 1.59 10.97
C TYR A 158 7.58 0.53 9.97
N ALA A 159 7.41 0.86 8.69
CA ALA A 159 7.79 0.03 7.55
C ALA A 159 8.66 0.86 6.61
N PHE A 160 9.84 0.34 6.27
CA PHE A 160 10.88 1.10 5.60
C PHE A 160 11.73 0.26 4.64
N ASP A 161 12.48 0.94 3.77
CA ASP A 161 13.57 0.38 2.98
C ASP A 161 14.60 1.48 2.72
N ASP A 162 15.81 1.33 3.31
CA ASP A 162 16.84 2.36 3.24
C ASP A 162 17.73 2.28 1.98
N HIS A 163 17.52 1.30 1.10
CA HIS A 163 18.31 1.18 -0.13
C HIS A 163 17.50 0.51 -1.25
N VAL A 164 16.94 1.31 -2.16
CA VAL A 164 16.19 0.83 -3.33
C VAL A 164 16.60 1.57 -4.60
N HIS A 165 16.44 0.91 -5.74
CA HIS A 165 16.77 1.46 -7.06
C HIS A 165 15.55 1.56 -7.97
N ASP A 166 15.49 2.66 -8.73
CA ASP A 166 14.49 2.89 -9.77
C ASP A 166 15.06 2.64 -11.18
N ALA A 167 14.28 2.95 -12.21
CA ALA A 167 14.63 2.82 -13.61
C ALA A 167 15.82 3.67 -14.05
N ASN A 168 16.21 4.72 -13.31
CA ASN A 168 17.33 5.60 -13.69
C ASN A 168 18.69 5.07 -13.21
N THR A 169 18.70 3.91 -12.54
CA THR A 169 19.92 3.19 -12.17
C THR A 169 19.90 1.77 -12.72
N LYS A 170 19.70 0.75 -11.88
CA LYS A 170 19.63 -0.68 -12.23
C LYS A 170 18.24 -1.30 -12.01
N GLY A 171 17.27 -0.50 -11.56
CA GLY A 171 15.89 -0.95 -11.42
C GLY A 171 15.15 -0.92 -12.76
N ARG A 172 13.92 -1.44 -12.80
CA ARG A 172 13.06 -1.41 -14.01
C ARG A 172 11.87 -0.47 -13.92
N LYS A 173 11.60 0.12 -12.76
CA LYS A 173 10.36 0.86 -12.47
C LYS A 173 10.66 2.35 -12.37
N SER A 174 9.86 3.18 -13.02
CA SER A 174 9.95 4.65 -12.86
C SER A 174 9.75 5.06 -11.39
N PRO A 175 10.20 6.26 -10.98
CA PRO A 175 9.99 6.78 -9.63
C PRO A 175 8.53 6.65 -9.17
N THR A 176 7.57 7.06 -10.02
CA THR A 176 6.14 6.96 -9.70
C THR A 176 5.69 5.52 -9.46
N HIS A 177 6.11 4.58 -10.30
CA HIS A 177 5.77 3.16 -10.16
C HIS A 177 6.41 2.57 -8.89
N LEU A 178 7.66 2.92 -8.59
CA LEU A 178 8.35 2.48 -7.39
C LEU A 178 7.60 2.90 -6.12
N VAL A 179 7.21 4.17 -6.03
CA VAL A 179 6.46 4.71 -4.88
C VAL A 179 5.09 4.05 -4.74
N MET A 180 4.37 3.82 -5.85
CA MET A 180 3.09 3.08 -5.84
C MET A 180 3.28 1.66 -5.26
N ASP A 181 4.30 0.94 -5.71
CA ASP A 181 4.58 -0.41 -5.23
C ASP A 181 5.05 -0.44 -3.77
N ALA A 182 5.79 0.59 -3.32
CA ALA A 182 6.16 0.75 -1.91
C ALA A 182 4.92 0.94 -1.04
N TRP A 183 4.02 1.81 -1.48
CA TRP A 183 2.77 2.09 -0.80
C TRP A 183 1.85 0.84 -0.74
N ILE A 184 1.72 0.08 -1.83
CA ILE A 184 0.96 -1.19 -1.85
C ILE A 184 1.54 -2.18 -0.83
N LYS A 185 2.86 -2.23 -0.64
CA LYS A 185 3.48 -3.08 0.40
C LYS A 185 3.30 -2.56 1.83
N GLY A 186 2.88 -1.30 1.99
CA GLY A 186 2.71 -0.66 3.29
C GLY A 186 3.96 0.07 3.79
N ILE A 187 4.96 0.28 2.93
CA ILE A 187 6.19 1.04 3.24
C ILE A 187 5.84 2.51 3.40
N ARG A 188 6.40 3.14 4.43
CA ARG A 188 6.21 4.57 4.73
C ARG A 188 7.49 5.39 4.61
N HIS A 189 8.65 4.76 4.70
CA HIS A 189 9.95 5.41 4.60
C HIS A 189 10.76 4.71 3.51
N LEU A 190 11.18 5.44 2.49
CA LEU A 190 11.88 4.87 1.34
C LEU A 190 13.10 5.73 1.00
N THR A 191 14.27 5.12 0.91
CA THR A 191 15.47 5.80 0.40
C THR A 191 15.78 5.26 -0.98
N VAL A 192 15.74 6.15 -1.98
CA VAL A 192 16.06 5.80 -3.38
C VAL A 192 17.49 6.23 -3.66
N VAL A 193 18.32 5.28 -4.06
CA VAL A 193 19.76 5.47 -4.23
C VAL A 193 20.13 5.48 -5.71
N TYR A 194 20.69 6.60 -6.14
CA TYR A 194 21.16 6.87 -7.51
C TYR A 194 22.66 6.67 -7.64
N TYR A 195 23.14 6.16 -8.78
CA TYR A 195 24.57 5.93 -9.00
C TYR A 195 25.24 7.13 -9.66
N ASN A 196 26.22 7.71 -8.95
CA ASN A 196 27.11 8.82 -9.31
C ASN A 196 26.42 10.16 -9.64
N TYR A 197 25.24 10.17 -10.25
CA TYR A 197 24.49 11.36 -10.63
C TYR A 197 22.99 11.07 -10.77
N VAL A 198 22.19 12.12 -10.74
CA VAL A 198 20.74 12.09 -10.97
C VAL A 198 20.29 13.47 -11.47
N SER A 199 19.28 13.50 -12.34
CA SER A 199 18.73 14.76 -12.88
C SER A 199 17.63 15.32 -11.98
N SER A 200 17.42 16.64 -12.04
CA SER A 200 16.40 17.32 -11.23
C SER A 200 14.99 16.79 -11.53
N GLU A 201 14.68 16.49 -12.79
CA GLU A 201 13.36 16.02 -13.22
C GLU A 201 13.01 14.65 -12.64
N VAL A 202 14.00 13.77 -12.48
CA VAL A 202 13.82 12.45 -11.85
C VAL A 202 13.49 12.60 -10.36
N ILE A 203 14.17 13.51 -9.67
CA ILE A 203 13.94 13.78 -8.26
C ILE A 203 12.59 14.48 -8.06
N GLU A 204 12.24 15.43 -8.92
CA GLU A 204 10.92 16.06 -8.93
C GLU A 204 9.83 15.01 -9.09
N GLU A 205 9.97 14.06 -10.02
CA GLU A 205 9.00 12.98 -10.18
C GLU A 205 8.84 12.15 -8.90
N LEU A 206 9.97 11.76 -8.30
CA LEU A 206 9.99 10.97 -7.08
C LEU A 206 9.31 11.69 -5.91
N ILE A 207 9.64 12.96 -5.72
CA ILE A 207 9.10 13.81 -4.66
C ILE A 207 7.59 13.99 -4.84
N GLU A 208 7.13 14.32 -6.05
CA GLU A 208 5.72 14.54 -6.34
C GLU A 208 4.90 13.26 -6.18
N ALA A 209 5.43 12.11 -6.62
CA ALA A 209 4.79 10.81 -6.40
C ALA A 209 4.72 10.46 -4.90
N SER A 210 5.80 10.73 -4.15
CA SER A 210 5.87 10.47 -2.71
C SER A 210 4.88 11.32 -1.91
N ALA A 211 4.77 12.61 -2.25
CA ALA A 211 3.81 13.54 -1.67
C ALA A 211 2.37 13.13 -1.99
N ALA A 212 2.12 12.61 -3.20
CA ALA A 212 0.81 12.10 -3.57
C ALA A 212 0.36 10.96 -2.64
N LEU A 213 1.20 9.94 -2.39
CA LEU A 213 0.81 8.78 -1.58
C LEU A 213 1.18 8.87 -0.09
N ASN A 214 1.69 10.01 0.37
CA ASN A 214 2.16 10.22 1.75
C ASN A 214 3.22 9.16 2.18
N VAL A 215 4.15 8.88 1.27
CA VAL A 215 5.36 8.08 1.53
C VAL A 215 6.51 9.06 1.75
N ARG A 216 7.25 8.91 2.85
CA ARG A 216 8.44 9.74 3.10
C ARG A 216 9.59 9.19 2.28
N VAL A 217 10.12 10.00 1.37
CA VAL A 217 11.25 9.62 0.53
C VAL A 217 12.49 10.42 0.87
N GLN A 218 13.64 9.74 0.92
CA GLN A 218 14.97 10.35 0.98
C GLN A 218 15.72 10.01 -0.32
N VAL A 219 16.42 10.99 -0.87
CA VAL A 219 17.29 10.79 -2.04
C VAL A 219 18.71 10.56 -1.55
N GLY A 220 19.32 9.48 -2.04
CA GLY A 220 20.73 9.16 -1.84
C GLY A 220 21.47 9.09 -3.17
N ILE A 221 22.72 9.56 -3.21
CA ILE A 221 23.61 9.43 -4.37
C ILE A 221 24.82 8.61 -3.94
N GLU A 222 24.95 7.40 -4.46
CA GLU A 222 26.10 6.53 -4.22
C GLU A 222 27.28 6.96 -5.10
N MET A 223 28.40 7.29 -4.45
CA MET A 223 29.64 7.73 -5.06
C MET A 223 30.81 6.88 -4.57
N SER A 224 31.79 6.67 -5.45
CA SER A 224 32.99 5.91 -5.15
C SER A 224 34.19 6.82 -4.88
N ALA A 225 35.07 6.40 -3.97
CA ALA A 225 36.38 7.02 -3.71
C ALA A 225 37.49 5.97 -3.72
N HIS A 226 38.70 6.38 -4.09
CA HIS A 226 39.88 5.51 -4.11
C HIS A 226 40.37 5.22 -2.69
N PHE A 227 40.46 3.95 -2.31
CA PHE A 227 40.98 3.53 -1.02
C PHE A 227 41.83 2.27 -1.18
N ARG A 228 43.13 2.40 -0.94
CA ARG A 228 44.13 1.35 -1.16
C ARG A 228 44.10 0.84 -2.60
N ASP A 229 43.81 -0.43 -2.80
CA ASP A 229 43.75 -1.15 -4.07
C ASP A 229 42.31 -1.33 -4.58
N LYS A 230 41.34 -0.61 -4.02
CA LYS A 230 39.91 -0.73 -4.40
C LYS A 230 39.15 0.60 -4.31
N PHE A 231 37.91 0.58 -4.81
CA PHE A 231 36.96 1.68 -4.64
C PHE A 231 35.99 1.40 -3.50
N VAL A 232 35.91 2.34 -2.55
CA VAL A 232 34.93 2.32 -1.45
C VAL A 232 33.72 3.17 -1.84
N ARG A 233 32.52 2.79 -1.39
CA ARG A 233 31.27 3.47 -1.77
C ARG A 233 30.60 4.15 -0.59
N PHE A 234 30.15 5.37 -0.83
CA PHE A 234 29.40 6.18 0.11
C PHE A 234 28.08 6.62 -0.51
N THR A 235 26.99 6.47 0.23
CA THR A 235 25.71 7.10 -0.13
C THR A 235 25.66 8.48 0.52
N TRP A 236 25.64 9.52 -0.31
CA TRP A 236 25.44 10.89 0.10
C TRP A 236 23.94 11.22 0.13
N GLU A 237 23.45 11.59 1.31
CA GLU A 237 22.07 11.99 1.58
C GLU A 237 22.04 13.47 1.99
N PRO A 238 21.79 14.41 1.06
CA PRO A 238 21.49 15.80 1.41
C PRO A 238 20.28 15.85 2.35
N HIS A 239 20.38 16.55 3.48
CA HIS A 239 19.36 16.52 4.53
C HIS A 239 19.22 17.86 5.24
N GLY A 240 18.04 18.11 5.84
CA GLY A 240 17.78 19.35 6.59
C GLY A 240 17.05 20.44 5.80
N PHE A 241 16.42 20.09 4.68
CA PHE A 241 15.58 21.01 3.92
C PHE A 241 14.21 21.22 4.60
N ASN A 242 13.75 22.46 4.65
CA ASN A 242 12.44 22.82 5.23
C ASN A 242 11.26 22.36 4.37
N ASN A 243 11.44 22.29 3.06
CA ASN A 243 10.43 21.84 2.10
C ASN A 243 11.09 21.29 0.84
N ASN A 244 10.28 20.61 0.02
CA ASN A 244 10.72 19.98 -1.22
C ASN A 244 11.28 21.00 -2.24
N ARG A 245 10.74 22.23 -2.28
CA ARG A 245 11.20 23.28 -3.19
C ARG A 245 12.64 23.71 -2.90
N ALA A 246 13.00 23.82 -1.61
CA ALA A 246 14.35 24.15 -1.19
C ALA A 246 15.35 23.06 -1.62
N PHE A 247 14.95 21.79 -1.57
CA PHE A 247 15.80 20.70 -2.04
C PHE A 247 15.96 20.69 -3.57
N LEU A 248 14.89 20.94 -4.34
CA LEU A 248 15.00 21.06 -5.80
C LEU A 248 15.91 22.22 -6.22
N LYS A 249 15.77 23.39 -5.57
CA LYS A 249 16.67 24.53 -5.82
C LYS A 249 18.13 24.21 -5.53
N PHE A 250 18.42 23.45 -4.47
CA PHE A 250 19.78 22.99 -4.18
C PHE A 250 20.39 22.12 -5.29
N LEU A 251 19.57 21.32 -5.99
CA LEU A 251 20.06 20.50 -7.11
C LEU A 251 20.40 21.35 -8.35
N GLU A 252 19.83 22.54 -8.44
CA GLU A 252 20.08 23.52 -9.51
C GLU A 252 21.28 24.43 -9.22
N ASP A 253 21.89 24.35 -8.02
CA ASP A 253 23.09 25.13 -7.69
C ASP A 253 24.26 24.73 -8.60
N GLU A 254 25.00 25.71 -9.13
CA GLU A 254 26.07 25.49 -10.12
C GLU A 254 27.13 24.48 -9.64
N ALA A 255 27.50 24.54 -8.36
CA ALA A 255 28.47 23.63 -7.76
C ALA A 255 27.96 22.18 -7.71
N VAL A 256 26.65 21.99 -7.48
CA VAL A 256 26.00 20.68 -7.45
C VAL A 256 25.83 20.15 -8.87
N MET A 257 25.40 20.98 -9.83
CA MET A 257 25.33 20.61 -11.24
C MET A 257 26.70 20.19 -11.79
N LYS A 258 27.77 20.90 -11.41
CA LYS A 258 29.15 20.52 -11.76
C LYS A 258 29.49 19.14 -11.20
N LEU A 259 29.19 18.87 -9.94
CA LEU A 259 29.38 17.55 -9.33
C LEU A 259 28.61 16.46 -10.08
N MET A 260 27.34 16.69 -10.44
CA MET A 260 26.54 15.73 -11.24
C MET A 260 27.16 15.47 -12.61
N SER A 261 27.71 16.50 -13.26
CA SER A 261 28.39 16.36 -14.55
C SER A 261 29.66 15.49 -14.44
N GLU A 262 30.42 15.64 -13.36
CA GLU A 262 31.59 14.81 -13.07
C GLU A 262 31.16 13.36 -12.75
N GLY A 263 30.10 13.19 -11.96
CA GLY A 263 29.51 11.88 -11.67
C GLY A 263 29.02 11.15 -12.92
N ARG A 264 28.47 11.88 -13.90
CA ARG A 264 28.10 11.33 -15.21
C ARG A 264 29.31 10.77 -15.97
N LYS A 265 30.47 11.41 -15.89
CA LYS A 265 31.73 10.88 -16.48
C LYS A 265 32.15 9.58 -15.81
N VAL A 266 32.00 9.46 -14.49
CA VAL A 266 32.24 8.22 -13.74
C VAL A 266 31.31 7.10 -14.22
N SER A 267 30.00 7.38 -14.34
CA SER A 267 29.06 6.39 -14.86
C SER A 267 29.40 5.94 -16.29
N LEU A 268 29.78 6.87 -17.19
CA LEU A 268 30.19 6.50 -18.56
C LEU A 268 31.44 5.63 -18.58
N TYR A 269 32.43 5.93 -17.73
CA TYR A 269 33.61 5.11 -17.55
C TYR A 269 33.25 3.68 -17.12
N GLN A 270 32.40 3.54 -16.09
CA GLN A 270 31.94 2.23 -15.60
C GLN A 270 31.10 1.46 -16.63
N GLN A 271 30.25 2.16 -17.41
CA GLN A 271 29.41 1.54 -18.44
C GLN A 271 30.21 0.99 -19.62
N LYS A 272 31.41 1.53 -19.90
CA LYS A 272 32.31 1.01 -20.95
C LYS A 272 32.56 -0.49 -20.78
N TYR A 273 32.77 -0.92 -19.54
CA TYR A 273 32.96 -2.33 -19.18
C TYR A 273 31.78 -3.21 -19.61
N VAL A 274 30.54 -2.77 -19.37
CA VAL A 274 29.33 -3.53 -19.74
C VAL A 274 29.27 -3.76 -21.26
N PHE A 275 29.65 -2.77 -22.06
CA PHE A 275 29.71 -2.92 -23.52
C PHE A 275 30.83 -3.84 -23.98
N ASP A 276 31.96 -3.85 -23.28
CA ASP A 276 33.07 -4.75 -23.58
C ASP A 276 32.72 -6.21 -23.21
N VAL A 277 32.04 -6.43 -22.08
CA VAL A 277 31.46 -7.75 -21.72
C VAL A 277 30.47 -8.22 -22.79
N LEU A 278 29.59 -7.34 -23.28
CA LEU A 278 28.65 -7.70 -24.38
C LEU A 278 29.39 -8.17 -25.64
N LYS A 279 30.53 -7.54 -25.99
CA LYS A 279 31.35 -7.98 -27.13
C LYS A 279 31.97 -9.36 -26.87
N VAL A 280 32.48 -9.59 -25.66
CA VAL A 280 33.05 -10.88 -25.28
C VAL A 280 31.99 -11.98 -25.32
N PHE A 281 30.80 -11.71 -24.78
CA PHE A 281 29.65 -12.61 -24.84
C PHE A 281 29.31 -13.00 -26.29
N ASN A 282 29.14 -12.01 -27.18
CA ASN A 282 28.81 -12.29 -28.58
C ASN A 282 29.87 -13.10 -29.33
N ARG A 283 31.15 -12.94 -28.95
CA ARG A 283 32.30 -13.59 -29.60
C ARG A 283 32.54 -15.02 -29.08
N ARG A 284 32.46 -15.22 -27.76
CA ARG A 284 32.78 -16.47 -27.04
C ARG A 284 31.50 -17.15 -26.56
N TYR A 285 30.94 -16.71 -25.44
CA TYR A 285 29.87 -17.40 -24.72
C TYR A 285 28.57 -17.64 -25.50
N ARG A 286 28.22 -16.76 -26.45
CA ARG A 286 27.06 -16.97 -27.33
C ARG A 286 27.20 -18.24 -28.16
N LYS A 287 28.41 -18.55 -28.64
CA LYS A 287 28.66 -19.75 -29.45
C LYS A 287 28.57 -20.99 -28.56
N ASP A 288 29.20 -20.93 -27.39
CA ASP A 288 29.18 -21.99 -26.40
C ASP A 288 27.73 -22.32 -25.98
N LEU A 289 26.92 -21.30 -25.67
CA LEU A 289 25.48 -21.47 -25.35
C LEU A 289 24.65 -22.01 -26.51
N ASN A 290 24.97 -21.62 -27.75
CA ASN A 290 24.27 -22.15 -28.93
C ASN A 290 24.54 -23.65 -29.11
N GLU A 291 25.77 -24.09 -28.86
CA GLU A 291 26.16 -25.50 -28.93
C GLU A 291 25.54 -26.30 -27.77
N GLU A 292 25.63 -25.80 -26.54
CA GLU A 292 25.14 -26.49 -25.34
C GLU A 292 23.61 -26.65 -25.31
N LEU A 293 22.87 -25.60 -25.71
CA LEU A 293 21.39 -25.60 -25.66
C LEU A 293 20.75 -25.95 -27.01
N GLU A 294 21.57 -26.27 -28.01
CA GLU A 294 21.17 -26.53 -29.40
C GLU A 294 20.29 -25.40 -29.98
N ILE A 295 20.59 -24.15 -29.66
CA ILE A 295 19.84 -22.97 -30.12
C ILE A 295 20.65 -22.15 -31.14
N SER A 296 19.96 -21.28 -31.87
CA SER A 296 20.58 -20.33 -32.79
C SER A 296 20.32 -18.90 -32.33
N LEU A 297 21.08 -18.46 -31.32
CA LEU A 297 21.01 -17.08 -30.83
C LEU A 297 21.81 -16.16 -31.74
N GLU A 298 21.17 -15.14 -32.31
CA GLU A 298 21.84 -14.09 -33.10
C GLU A 298 22.72 -13.18 -32.23
N PRO A 299 23.75 -12.51 -32.80
CA PRO A 299 24.54 -11.52 -32.08
C PRO A 299 23.68 -10.39 -31.50
N LEU A 300 23.81 -10.18 -30.19
CA LEU A 300 23.07 -9.17 -29.45
C LEU A 300 23.61 -7.77 -29.78
N GLN A 301 22.77 -6.93 -30.38
CA GLN A 301 23.16 -5.60 -30.85
C GLN A 301 23.16 -4.58 -29.71
N ARG A 302 24.17 -3.68 -29.72
CA ARG A 302 24.32 -2.63 -28.70
C ARG A 302 23.11 -1.69 -28.65
N ASP A 303 22.58 -1.29 -29.79
CA ASP A 303 21.46 -0.33 -29.85
C ASP A 303 20.16 -0.94 -29.33
N LYS A 304 19.92 -2.23 -29.59
CA LYS A 304 18.79 -2.97 -29.03
C LYS A 304 18.92 -3.11 -27.50
N PHE A 305 20.14 -3.33 -27.01
CA PHE A 305 20.41 -3.36 -25.58
C PHE A 305 20.17 -2.00 -24.91
N LEU A 306 20.64 -0.91 -25.53
CA LEU A 306 20.36 0.46 -25.02
C LEU A 306 18.87 0.78 -25.01
N HIS A 307 18.13 0.39 -26.04
CA HIS A 307 16.68 0.55 -26.07
C HIS A 307 15.97 -0.25 -24.97
N PHE A 308 16.46 -1.46 -24.68
CA PHE A 308 15.97 -2.28 -23.56
C PHE A 308 16.22 -1.63 -22.18
N VAL A 309 17.37 -0.99 -22.00
CA VAL A 309 17.71 -0.26 -20.75
C VAL A 309 16.84 1.01 -20.58
N GLY A 310 16.51 1.69 -21.68
CA GLY A 310 15.68 2.89 -21.66
C GLY A 310 16.39 4.08 -20.98
N ALA A 311 15.75 4.68 -19.96
CA ALA A 311 16.29 5.81 -19.21
C ALA A 311 17.36 5.41 -18.15
N GLY A 312 17.62 4.11 -17.99
CA GLY A 312 18.52 3.58 -16.98
C GLY A 312 20.00 3.64 -17.32
N GLN A 313 20.83 3.28 -16.34
CA GLN A 313 22.27 3.13 -16.54
C GLN A 313 22.58 1.67 -16.92
N PRO A 314 23.21 1.41 -18.07
CA PRO A 314 23.64 0.06 -18.45
C PRO A 314 24.42 -0.63 -17.32
N SER A 315 24.03 -1.84 -16.99
CA SER A 315 24.63 -2.65 -15.92
C SER A 315 24.71 -4.11 -16.34
N LEU A 316 25.53 -4.92 -15.65
CA LEU A 316 25.59 -6.37 -15.90
C LEU A 316 24.23 -7.04 -15.67
N LEU A 317 23.44 -6.54 -14.72
CA LEU A 317 22.09 -7.04 -14.47
C LEU A 317 21.15 -6.79 -15.67
N HIS A 318 21.25 -5.61 -16.28
CA HIS A 318 20.51 -5.33 -17.51
C HIS A 318 20.96 -6.24 -18.65
N LEU A 319 22.26 -6.46 -18.79
CA LEU A 319 22.81 -7.32 -19.85
C LEU A 319 22.35 -8.77 -19.68
N ALA A 320 22.40 -9.31 -18.46
CA ALA A 320 21.89 -10.66 -18.16
C ALA A 320 20.38 -10.78 -18.44
N SER A 321 19.59 -9.78 -18.03
CA SER A 321 18.15 -9.75 -18.31
C SER A 321 17.85 -9.69 -19.81
N PHE A 322 18.66 -8.95 -20.57
CA PHE A 322 18.53 -8.86 -22.03
C PHE A 322 18.89 -10.19 -22.72
N ILE A 323 19.94 -10.88 -22.25
CA ILE A 323 20.30 -12.22 -22.70
C ILE A 323 19.17 -13.20 -22.40
N ARG A 324 18.64 -13.20 -21.17
CA ARG A 324 17.52 -14.07 -20.77
C ARG A 324 16.28 -13.84 -21.64
N MET A 325 15.93 -12.59 -21.90
CA MET A 325 14.81 -12.24 -22.78
C MET A 325 15.00 -12.81 -24.20
N ALA A 326 16.23 -12.81 -24.72
CA ALA A 326 16.52 -13.42 -26.01
C ALA A 326 16.38 -14.95 -25.96
N LEU A 327 16.83 -15.60 -24.88
CA LEU A 327 16.65 -17.04 -24.65
C LEU A 327 15.18 -17.45 -24.49
N ASP A 328 14.36 -16.64 -23.81
CA ASP A 328 12.92 -16.92 -23.61
C ASP A 328 12.16 -17.05 -24.93
N THR A 329 12.60 -16.34 -25.99
CA THR A 329 12.00 -16.47 -27.33
C THR A 329 12.18 -17.88 -27.90
N HIS A 330 13.35 -18.49 -27.67
CA HIS A 330 13.63 -19.87 -28.05
C HIS A 330 12.93 -20.88 -27.14
N LEU A 331 12.85 -20.60 -25.83
CA LEU A 331 12.11 -21.44 -24.89
C LEU A 331 10.63 -21.52 -25.27
N ASN A 332 9.98 -20.39 -25.57
CA ASN A 332 8.57 -20.36 -25.97
C ASN A 332 8.34 -21.16 -27.26
N LYS A 333 9.27 -21.07 -28.22
CA LYS A 333 9.21 -21.84 -29.46
C LYS A 333 9.35 -23.35 -29.19
N ALA A 334 10.33 -23.75 -28.38
CA ALA A 334 10.54 -25.15 -27.99
C ALA A 334 9.33 -25.73 -27.24
N VAL A 335 8.72 -24.97 -26.34
CA VAL A 335 7.51 -25.38 -25.60
C VAL A 335 6.29 -25.51 -26.53
N ALA A 336 6.14 -24.61 -27.51
CA ALA A 336 5.08 -24.71 -28.51
C ALA A 336 5.25 -25.94 -29.41
N GLU A 337 6.48 -26.18 -29.91
CA GLU A 337 6.82 -27.38 -30.70
C GLU A 337 6.60 -28.68 -29.89
N PHE A 338 6.92 -28.70 -28.60
CA PHE A 338 6.64 -29.84 -27.72
C PHE A 338 5.14 -30.07 -27.53
N SER A 339 4.35 -29.02 -27.40
CA SER A 339 2.89 -29.10 -27.23
C SER A 339 2.18 -29.58 -28.50
N GLU A 340 2.68 -29.24 -29.69
CA GLU A 340 2.11 -29.66 -30.99
C GLU A 340 2.47 -31.11 -31.35
N ASN A 341 3.62 -31.62 -30.89
CA ASN A 341 4.15 -32.95 -31.26
C ASN A 341 3.68 -34.11 -30.38
N GLN A 342 2.76 -33.92 -29.43
CA GLN A 342 2.25 -34.99 -28.54
C GLN A 342 1.50 -36.15 -29.23
N LYS A 343 1.34 -36.13 -30.56
CA LYS A 343 0.70 -37.22 -31.32
C LYS A 343 1.74 -37.98 -32.16
N GLY A 344 2.34 -39.02 -31.57
CA GLY A 344 3.04 -40.07 -32.32
C GLY A 344 4.57 -40.04 -32.31
N VAL A 345 5.20 -39.43 -31.29
CA VAL A 345 6.66 -39.38 -31.14
C VAL A 345 7.17 -40.53 -30.23
N SER A 346 8.38 -41.00 -30.47
CA SER A 346 9.07 -42.03 -29.66
C SER A 346 9.46 -41.48 -28.29
N GLU A 347 9.34 -42.28 -27.22
CA GLU A 347 9.63 -41.91 -25.82
C GLU A 347 11.03 -41.27 -25.62
N GLU A 348 12.04 -41.68 -26.38
CA GLU A 348 13.40 -41.11 -26.30
C GLU A 348 13.46 -39.64 -26.77
N LYS A 349 12.70 -39.29 -27.81
CA LYS A 349 12.65 -37.91 -28.34
C LYS A 349 11.88 -36.97 -27.42
N GLU A 350 10.83 -37.46 -26.76
CA GLU A 350 10.10 -36.70 -25.75
C GLU A 350 10.96 -36.41 -24.51
N GLN A 351 11.77 -37.39 -24.07
CA GLN A 351 12.71 -37.19 -22.96
C GLN A 351 13.81 -36.16 -23.32
N GLN A 352 14.39 -36.25 -24.52
CA GLN A 352 15.39 -35.26 -24.98
C GLN A 352 14.80 -33.85 -25.08
N GLN A 353 13.59 -33.68 -25.63
CA GLN A 353 12.94 -32.37 -25.69
C GLN A 353 12.58 -31.83 -24.29
N SER A 354 12.15 -32.69 -23.38
CA SER A 354 11.83 -32.30 -22.00
C SER A 354 13.09 -31.84 -21.25
N GLN A 355 14.20 -32.57 -21.36
CA GLN A 355 15.49 -32.20 -20.77
C GLN A 355 16.01 -30.87 -21.34
N ARG A 356 15.85 -30.65 -22.65
CA ARG A 356 16.24 -29.40 -23.30
C ARG A 356 15.42 -28.20 -22.79
N ILE A 357 14.10 -28.37 -22.64
CA ILE A 357 13.22 -27.34 -22.06
C ILE A 357 13.60 -27.06 -20.61
N GLU A 358 13.90 -28.09 -19.82
CA GLU A 358 14.34 -27.96 -18.42
C GLU A 358 15.68 -27.21 -18.32
N CYS A 359 16.67 -27.54 -19.15
CA CYS A 359 17.94 -26.82 -19.21
C CYS A 359 17.75 -25.34 -19.55
N LEU A 360 16.93 -25.03 -20.57
CA LEU A 360 16.59 -23.64 -20.94
C LEU A 360 15.84 -22.90 -19.82
N GLN A 361 15.02 -23.58 -19.03
CA GLN A 361 14.33 -22.98 -17.88
C GLN A 361 15.28 -22.68 -16.73
N ASN A 362 16.32 -23.50 -16.54
CA ASN A 362 17.27 -23.37 -15.43
C ASN A 362 18.29 -22.24 -15.59
N VAL A 363 18.51 -21.72 -16.81
CA VAL A 363 19.43 -20.60 -17.06
C VAL A 363 18.81 -19.27 -16.62
N GLY A 364 18.84 -18.98 -15.32
CA GLY A 364 18.32 -17.74 -14.74
C GLY A 364 19.22 -16.52 -14.97
N VAL A 365 18.70 -15.33 -14.63
CA VAL A 365 19.47 -14.06 -14.72
C VAL A 365 20.72 -14.09 -13.83
N GLU A 366 20.64 -14.69 -12.65
CA GLU A 366 21.76 -14.80 -11.71
C GLU A 366 22.85 -15.76 -12.25
N THR A 367 22.45 -16.92 -12.78
CA THR A 367 23.34 -17.89 -13.44
C THR A 367 24.11 -17.23 -14.58
N ILE A 368 23.44 -16.46 -15.43
CA ILE A 368 24.09 -15.74 -16.54
C ILE A 368 25.19 -14.80 -16.04
N ILE A 369 24.93 -14.09 -14.94
CA ILE A 369 25.92 -13.17 -14.35
C ILE A 369 27.15 -13.97 -13.88
N GLU A 370 26.93 -15.00 -13.06
CA GLU A 370 27.98 -15.77 -12.39
C GLU A 370 28.86 -16.56 -13.35
N GLU A 371 28.28 -17.12 -14.41
CA GLU A 371 28.99 -17.98 -15.36
C GLU A 371 29.66 -17.20 -16.49
N PHE A 372 29.05 -16.10 -16.95
CA PHE A 372 29.50 -15.42 -18.18
C PHE A 372 29.93 -13.98 -18.00
N LEU A 373 29.32 -13.20 -17.09
CA LEU A 373 29.46 -11.74 -17.09
C LEU A 373 30.42 -11.20 -16.03
N LEU A 374 30.76 -11.98 -15.01
CA LEU A 374 31.65 -11.52 -13.93
C LEU A 374 33.08 -11.21 -14.43
N PRO A 375 33.79 -10.26 -13.77
CA PRO A 375 35.20 -9.97 -14.08
C PRO A 375 36.12 -11.19 -13.99
N SER A 376 35.89 -12.08 -13.03
CA SER A 376 36.65 -13.33 -12.85
C SER A 376 36.55 -14.27 -14.07
N ARG A 377 35.44 -14.22 -14.80
CA ARG A 377 35.21 -14.99 -16.04
C ARG A 377 35.82 -14.30 -17.26
N ASN A 378 36.07 -13.00 -17.17
CA ASN A 378 36.53 -12.16 -18.26
C ASN A 378 37.86 -11.45 -17.90
N PRO A 379 38.97 -12.18 -17.67
CA PRO A 379 40.25 -11.59 -17.27
C PRO A 379 40.90 -10.75 -18.39
N ASP A 380 40.47 -10.96 -19.63
CA ASP A 380 40.97 -10.25 -20.83
C ASP A 380 40.55 -8.77 -20.87
N ILE A 381 39.52 -8.38 -20.09
CA ILE A 381 38.99 -7.03 -20.00
C ILE A 381 39.27 -6.41 -18.63
N HIS A 382 39.45 -5.09 -18.60
CA HIS A 382 39.76 -4.40 -17.36
C HIS A 382 38.52 -4.28 -16.46
N ASP A 383 38.61 -4.79 -15.24
CA ASP A 383 37.60 -4.58 -14.20
C ASP A 383 37.58 -3.12 -13.71
N PRO A 384 36.47 -2.37 -13.88
CA PRO A 384 36.34 -0.99 -13.42
C PRO A 384 36.29 -0.85 -11.90
N ALA A 385 36.12 -1.93 -11.13
CA ALA A 385 36.19 -1.93 -9.67
C ALA A 385 37.63 -1.83 -9.15
N ASN A 386 38.60 -2.18 -9.98
CA ASN A 386 40.02 -2.12 -9.63
C ASN A 386 40.62 -0.79 -10.12
N PRO A 387 41.22 0.02 -9.23
CA PRO A 387 41.89 1.24 -9.62
C PRO A 387 43.13 0.90 -10.46
N LYS A 388 43.21 1.47 -11.67
CA LYS A 388 44.44 1.52 -12.46
C LYS A 388 44.79 2.97 -12.72
N GLU A 389 46.08 3.29 -12.61
CA GLU A 389 46.63 4.58 -13.06
C GLU A 389 46.65 4.62 -14.58
N ASN A 390 45.49 4.90 -15.19
CA ASN A 390 45.35 5.20 -16.61
C ASN A 390 44.98 6.68 -16.78
N SER A 391 45.40 7.29 -17.90
CA SER A 391 45.06 8.67 -18.25
C SER A 391 43.56 8.95 -18.32
N ASP A 392 42.76 7.91 -18.58
CA ASP A 392 41.32 7.99 -18.81
C ASP A 392 40.48 7.95 -17.51
N LEU A 393 41.10 7.81 -16.33
CA LEU A 393 40.39 7.72 -15.07
C LEU A 393 39.73 9.07 -14.70
N PRO A 394 38.41 9.13 -14.47
CA PRO A 394 37.71 10.35 -14.04
C PRO A 394 38.22 10.91 -12.71
N ASP A 395 38.26 12.24 -12.58
CA ASP A 395 38.86 12.91 -11.40
C ASP A 395 38.17 12.59 -10.08
N LEU A 396 36.84 12.39 -10.08
CA LEU A 396 36.12 11.97 -8.87
C LEU A 396 36.62 10.63 -8.32
N LEU A 397 37.00 9.68 -9.19
CA LEU A 397 37.53 8.39 -8.76
C LEU A 397 38.95 8.50 -8.21
N LYS A 398 39.68 9.59 -8.47
CA LYS A 398 41.03 9.81 -7.92
C LYS A 398 41.01 10.33 -6.48
N LEU A 399 39.86 10.80 -6.00
CA LEU A 399 39.73 11.39 -4.66
C LEU A 399 39.86 10.33 -3.57
N SER A 400 40.57 10.69 -2.50
CA SER A 400 40.55 9.91 -1.26
C SER A 400 39.18 10.02 -0.57
N PRO A 401 38.81 9.08 0.32
CA PRO A 401 37.53 9.11 1.02
C PRO A 401 37.30 10.41 1.79
N ASN A 402 38.34 10.88 2.51
CA ASN A 402 38.26 12.13 3.26
C ASN A 402 38.06 13.35 2.33
N ALA A 403 38.77 13.40 1.20
CA ALA A 403 38.64 14.49 0.24
C ALA A 403 37.24 14.53 -0.41
N LEU A 404 36.69 13.36 -0.78
CA LEU A 404 35.34 13.27 -1.32
C LEU A 404 34.31 13.74 -0.29
N LEU A 405 34.33 13.21 0.94
CA LEU A 405 33.35 13.59 1.96
C LEU A 405 33.45 15.06 2.37
N SER A 406 34.67 15.61 2.47
CA SER A 406 34.89 17.04 2.75
C SER A 406 34.32 17.92 1.64
N ARG A 407 34.51 17.53 0.37
CA ARG A 407 33.94 18.22 -0.78
C ARG A 407 32.40 18.20 -0.73
N LEU A 408 31.80 17.05 -0.44
CA LEU A 408 30.33 16.94 -0.33
C LEU A 408 29.76 17.72 0.86
N LEU A 409 30.45 17.75 1.99
CA LEU A 409 30.08 18.59 3.15
C LEU A 409 30.14 20.09 2.84
N SER A 410 31.09 20.51 1.99
CA SER A 410 31.19 21.91 1.57
C SER A 410 30.01 22.36 0.70
N LEU A 411 29.37 21.43 -0.01
CA LEU A 411 28.14 21.71 -0.78
C LEU A 411 26.93 21.83 0.15
N HIS A 412 26.83 20.96 1.15
CA HIS A 412 25.77 21.05 2.15
C HIS A 412 26.21 20.51 3.51
N SER A 413 26.28 21.39 4.51
CA SER A 413 26.76 21.09 5.86
C SER A 413 25.97 20.03 6.64
N SER A 414 24.69 19.86 6.33
CA SER A 414 23.80 18.91 7.01
C SER A 414 23.69 17.56 6.28
N SER A 415 24.61 17.30 5.34
CA SER A 415 24.70 16.03 4.61
C SER A 415 24.94 14.85 5.55
N LYS A 416 24.23 13.75 5.28
CA LYS A 416 24.47 12.45 5.89
C LYS A 416 25.25 11.58 4.90
N PHE A 417 26.17 10.79 5.42
CA PHE A 417 26.94 9.82 4.65
C PHE A 417 26.75 8.44 5.25
N THR A 418 26.34 7.52 4.39
CA THR A 418 26.22 6.10 4.71
C THR A 418 27.37 5.35 4.05
N LEU A 419 28.21 4.67 4.84
CA LEU A 419 29.25 3.79 4.33
C LEU A 419 28.61 2.45 3.92
N ASN A 420 28.79 2.06 2.67
CA ASN A 420 28.37 0.75 2.19
C ASN A 420 29.45 -0.28 2.56
N LEU A 421 29.07 -1.31 3.32
CA LEU A 421 30.00 -2.36 3.77
C LEU A 421 30.25 -3.46 2.73
N SER A 422 29.56 -3.43 1.60
CA SER A 422 29.75 -4.42 0.53
C SER A 422 31.19 -4.38 0.05
N ASN A 423 31.90 -5.51 0.12
CA ASN A 423 33.32 -5.67 -0.20
C ASN A 423 34.32 -4.97 0.75
N LEU A 424 33.92 -4.64 1.99
CA LEU A 424 34.82 -4.10 3.01
C LEU A 424 35.11 -5.12 4.10
N SER A 425 36.37 -5.22 4.49
CA SER A 425 36.76 -5.94 5.70
C SER A 425 36.43 -5.11 6.95
N ILE A 426 36.46 -5.75 8.12
CA ILE A 426 36.28 -5.02 9.38
C ILE A 426 37.44 -4.03 9.61
N GLN A 427 38.65 -4.37 9.14
CA GLN A 427 39.82 -3.50 9.17
C GLN A 427 39.61 -2.28 8.25
N ASP A 428 39.08 -2.49 7.03
CA ASP A 428 38.73 -1.37 6.12
C ASP A 428 37.73 -0.43 6.78
N THR A 429 36.70 -1.01 7.42
CA THR A 429 35.66 -0.25 8.11
C THR A 429 36.25 0.60 9.25
N LEU A 430 37.14 0.02 10.07
CA LEU A 430 37.81 0.74 11.16
C LEU A 430 38.66 1.91 10.62
N GLU A 431 39.46 1.66 9.58
CA GLU A 431 40.32 2.68 8.96
C GLU A 431 39.50 3.81 8.34
N LEU A 432 38.42 3.50 7.62
CA LEU A 432 37.57 4.50 6.99
C LEU A 432 36.87 5.38 8.03
N LEU A 433 36.37 4.78 9.12
CA LEU A 433 35.76 5.55 10.22
C LEU A 433 36.76 6.49 10.89
N TYR A 434 38.02 6.09 11.00
CA TYR A 434 39.10 6.92 11.55
C TYR A 434 39.55 8.03 10.58
N ILE A 435 39.89 7.68 9.33
CA ILE A 435 40.38 8.60 8.29
C ILE A 435 39.34 9.69 7.98
N CYS A 436 38.06 9.34 8.00
CA CYS A 436 36.97 10.28 7.74
C CYS A 436 36.59 11.13 8.96
N LYS A 437 37.29 11.01 10.11
CA LYS A 437 37.19 11.91 11.27
C LYS A 437 35.75 12.23 11.71
N GLY A 438 34.86 11.24 11.74
CA GLY A 438 33.47 11.42 12.16
C GLY A 438 32.53 12.05 11.10
N MET A 439 32.96 12.13 9.84
CA MET A 439 32.09 12.52 8.72
C MET A 439 31.10 11.40 8.34
N ILE A 440 31.46 10.14 8.52
CA ILE A 440 30.56 9.01 8.26
C ILE A 440 29.49 9.00 9.35
N THR A 441 28.23 9.19 8.96
CA THR A 441 27.11 9.30 9.91
C THR A 441 26.37 7.98 10.11
N HIS A 442 26.35 7.12 9.08
CA HIS A 442 25.63 5.85 9.08
C HIS A 442 26.48 4.77 8.42
N ILE A 443 26.15 3.51 8.73
CA ILE A 443 26.70 2.34 8.06
C ILE A 443 25.54 1.50 7.53
N GLU A 444 25.64 1.01 6.29
CA GLU A 444 24.70 0.01 5.75
C GLU A 444 25.08 -1.37 6.31
N VAL A 445 24.54 -1.68 7.49
CA VAL A 445 24.98 -2.86 8.24
C VAL A 445 24.30 -4.14 7.75
N TYR A 446 23.16 -4.05 7.07
CA TYR A 446 22.47 -5.22 6.54
C TYR A 446 21.78 -4.91 5.21
N ASN A 447 22.17 -5.64 4.16
CA ASN A 447 21.52 -5.61 2.86
C ASN A 447 20.95 -7.00 2.56
N LEU A 448 19.63 -7.11 2.34
CA LEU A 448 18.96 -8.40 2.13
C LEU A 448 19.55 -9.19 0.95
N LYS A 449 19.94 -8.52 -0.14
CA LYS A 449 20.54 -9.16 -1.31
C LYS A 449 21.87 -9.83 -0.96
N ASN A 450 22.72 -9.14 -0.21
CA ASN A 450 24.03 -9.65 0.20
C ASN A 450 23.89 -10.77 1.25
N ALA A 451 22.87 -10.71 2.10
CA ALA A 451 22.66 -11.71 3.14
C ALA A 451 22.17 -13.06 2.58
N THR A 452 21.43 -13.07 1.45
CA THR A 452 20.88 -14.30 0.85
C THR A 452 21.86 -15.08 -0.02
N HIS A 453 22.91 -14.45 -0.54
CA HIS A 453 23.87 -15.07 -1.47
C HIS A 453 25.29 -15.18 -0.89
N GLY A 454 25.44 -14.85 0.41
CA GLY A 454 26.74 -14.49 0.97
C GLY A 454 27.21 -13.13 0.43
N ILE A 455 28.17 -12.53 1.12
CA ILE A 455 28.80 -11.25 0.72
C ILE A 455 29.59 -11.39 -0.62
N THR A 456 29.54 -12.58 -1.22
CA THR A 456 30.25 -13.09 -2.40
C THR A 456 29.46 -13.00 -3.70
N SER A 457 28.49 -12.10 -3.86
CA SER A 457 27.99 -11.77 -5.22
C SER A 457 28.91 -10.76 -5.91
N ASN A 458 30.14 -11.25 -6.15
CA ASN A 458 30.98 -10.98 -7.31
C ASN A 458 32.12 -12.03 -7.46
N ILE A 459 32.34 -12.94 -6.51
CA ILE A 459 33.38 -13.99 -6.59
C ILE A 459 32.90 -15.23 -5.81
N SER A 460 32.75 -16.38 -6.49
CA SER A 460 32.37 -17.66 -5.84
C SER A 460 33.53 -18.26 -5.03
N PRO A 461 33.27 -19.16 -4.06
CA PRO A 461 34.27 -19.66 -3.13
C PRO A 461 35.24 -20.71 -3.71
N ASP A 462 35.01 -21.26 -4.90
CA ASP A 462 35.57 -22.57 -5.28
C ASP A 462 36.51 -22.60 -6.49
N LEU A 463 36.97 -21.46 -7.00
CA LEU A 463 37.94 -21.44 -8.10
C LEU A 463 39.07 -20.44 -7.85
N GLY A 464 40.17 -20.95 -7.31
CA GLY A 464 41.54 -20.50 -7.63
C GLY A 464 41.90 -19.05 -7.32
N ASP A 465 42.75 -18.91 -6.30
CA ASP A 465 43.60 -17.77 -5.94
C ASP A 465 44.04 -16.88 -7.14
N VAL A 466 43.33 -15.76 -7.37
CA VAL A 466 43.75 -14.69 -8.28
C VAL A 466 43.54 -13.34 -7.60
N GLY A 467 44.66 -12.65 -7.35
CA GLY A 467 44.75 -11.38 -6.65
C GLY A 467 43.84 -10.27 -7.20
N GLY A 468 43.05 -9.71 -6.28
CA GLY A 468 42.06 -8.66 -6.46
C GLY A 468 40.96 -8.89 -5.43
N GLU A 469 41.13 -8.31 -4.24
CA GLU A 469 40.36 -8.57 -3.01
C GLU A 469 38.83 -8.69 -3.21
N SER A 470 38.33 -9.93 -3.28
CA SER A 470 37.09 -10.29 -2.58
C SER A 470 37.46 -10.62 -1.15
N VAL A 471 36.90 -9.90 -0.18
CA VAL A 471 37.03 -10.27 1.23
C VAL A 471 36.30 -11.60 1.43
N ASN A 472 37.03 -12.70 1.38
CA ASN A 472 36.54 -14.03 1.70
C ASN A 472 36.23 -14.05 3.20
N LEU A 473 35.02 -13.67 3.59
CA LEU A 473 34.58 -13.64 4.99
C LEU A 473 34.42 -15.08 5.46
N LYS A 474 35.51 -15.67 5.99
CA LYS A 474 35.52 -17.01 6.59
C LYS A 474 34.45 -17.18 7.69
N SER A 475 33.96 -16.09 8.29
CA SER A 475 32.87 -16.08 9.29
C SER A 475 32.01 -14.79 9.23
N PRO A 476 30.93 -14.74 8.43
CA PRO A 476 30.04 -13.57 8.33
C PRO A 476 29.49 -13.10 9.69
N GLU A 477 29.18 -14.04 10.58
CA GLU A 477 28.66 -13.73 11.93
C GLU A 477 29.67 -12.96 12.80
N GLN A 478 30.95 -13.32 12.71
CA GLN A 478 32.02 -12.65 13.46
C GLN A 478 32.24 -11.24 12.94
N HIS A 479 32.21 -11.06 11.62
CA HIS A 479 32.28 -9.74 11.00
C HIS A 479 31.14 -8.82 11.46
N TYR A 480 29.89 -9.28 11.37
CA TYR A 480 28.74 -8.50 11.87
C TYR A 480 28.82 -8.23 13.38
N ARG A 481 29.33 -9.19 14.17
CA ARG A 481 29.54 -9.01 15.62
C ARG A 481 30.53 -7.89 15.91
N LEU A 482 31.64 -7.83 15.18
CA LEU A 482 32.66 -6.80 15.37
C LEU A 482 32.20 -5.43 14.88
N ILE A 483 31.47 -5.35 13.77
CA ILE A 483 30.85 -4.09 13.31
C ILE A 483 29.88 -3.56 14.36
N SER A 484 28.96 -4.41 14.81
CA SER A 484 27.96 -4.04 15.83
C SER A 484 28.65 -3.63 17.14
N GLY A 485 29.69 -4.36 17.55
CA GLY A 485 30.52 -4.02 18.71
C GLY A 485 31.23 -2.69 18.57
N LEU A 486 31.79 -2.39 17.39
CA LEU A 486 32.51 -1.16 17.11
C LEU A 486 31.55 0.04 17.12
N GLN A 487 30.43 -0.08 16.43
CA GLN A 487 29.39 0.94 16.39
C GLN A 487 28.87 1.24 17.80
N LYS A 488 28.53 0.21 18.57
CA LYS A 488 28.07 0.37 19.95
C LYS A 488 29.13 1.05 20.81
N ALA A 489 30.39 0.64 20.70
CA ALA A 489 31.47 1.23 21.49
C ALA A 489 31.74 2.70 21.15
N LEU A 490 31.54 3.11 19.89
CA LEU A 490 31.62 4.51 19.47
C LEU A 490 30.43 5.34 19.98
N ASN A 491 29.25 4.73 20.12
CA ASN A 491 28.03 5.44 20.55
C ASN A 491 27.87 5.54 22.08
N ASP A 492 28.35 4.57 22.85
CA ASP A 492 28.11 4.47 24.31
C ASP A 492 29.10 5.31 25.17
N ASP A 493 29.87 6.24 24.58
CA ASP A 493 30.93 7.06 25.24
C ASP A 493 31.89 6.22 26.11
N ASN A 494 32.13 4.96 25.71
CA ASN A 494 32.86 3.96 26.50
C ASN A 494 34.18 3.55 25.84
N VAL A 495 35.24 4.27 26.20
CA VAL A 495 36.61 4.07 25.68
C VAL A 495 37.16 2.68 25.98
N ILE A 496 36.78 2.04 27.10
CA ILE A 496 37.23 0.67 27.45
C ILE A 496 36.66 -0.34 26.46
N SER A 497 35.37 -0.23 26.17
CA SER A 497 34.70 -1.07 25.17
C SER A 497 35.30 -0.85 23.78
N LEU A 498 35.59 0.39 23.41
CA LEU A 498 36.19 0.73 22.12
C LEU A 498 37.59 0.12 21.98
N LYS A 499 38.45 0.28 23.00
CA LYS A 499 39.78 -0.34 23.04
C LYS A 499 39.72 -1.85 22.87
N ARG A 500 38.76 -2.50 23.55
CA ARG A 500 38.58 -3.96 23.48
C ARG A 500 38.19 -4.41 22.08
N VAL A 501 37.25 -3.73 21.42
CA VAL A 501 36.80 -4.08 20.07
C VAL A 501 37.91 -3.84 19.05
N ILE A 502 38.61 -2.71 19.11
CA ILE A 502 39.74 -2.43 18.20
C ILE A 502 40.85 -3.48 18.37
N ARG A 503 41.18 -3.86 19.60
CA ARG A 503 42.13 -4.96 19.85
C ARG A 503 41.68 -6.28 19.23
N ALA A 504 40.38 -6.59 19.28
CA ALA A 504 39.86 -7.80 18.64
C ALA A 504 40.00 -7.75 17.12
N ILE A 505 39.73 -6.59 16.49
CA ILE A 505 39.91 -6.38 15.05
C ILE A 505 41.39 -6.52 14.64
N VAL A 506 42.30 -5.94 15.42
CA VAL A 506 43.75 -6.05 15.21
C VAL A 506 44.23 -7.50 15.38
N TRP A 507 43.71 -8.20 16.40
CA TRP A 507 44.07 -9.59 16.66
C TRP A 507 43.61 -10.52 15.54
N GLU A 508 42.38 -10.35 15.05
CA GLU A 508 41.87 -11.10 13.89
C GLU A 508 42.76 -10.89 12.65
N TYR A 509 43.19 -9.65 12.41
CA TYR A 509 44.10 -9.34 11.33
C TYR A 509 45.48 -9.99 11.50
N GLU A 510 46.01 -9.98 12.73
CA GLU A 510 47.29 -10.63 13.04
C GLU A 510 47.22 -12.15 12.86
N GLU A 511 46.10 -12.77 13.23
CA GLU A 511 45.88 -14.20 13.02
C GLU A 511 45.90 -14.56 11.52
N GLN A 512 45.24 -13.74 10.68
CA GLN A 512 45.29 -13.92 9.22
C GLN A 512 46.72 -13.78 8.68
N ARG A 513 47.47 -12.79 9.14
CA ARG A 513 48.88 -12.59 8.76
C ARG A 513 49.75 -13.79 9.15
N LEU A 514 49.59 -14.32 10.37
CA LEU A 514 50.32 -15.49 10.86
C LEU A 514 49.96 -16.77 10.08
N GLN A 515 48.71 -16.91 9.64
CA GLN A 515 48.31 -18.01 8.75
C GLN A 515 48.99 -17.89 7.39
N LEU A 516 49.08 -16.68 6.83
CA LEU A 516 49.77 -16.42 5.57
C LEU A 516 51.28 -16.70 5.69
N GLU A 517 51.90 -16.32 6.80
CA GLU A 517 53.30 -16.62 7.12
C GLU A 517 53.59 -18.13 7.07
N LYS A 518 52.76 -18.93 7.76
CA LYS A 518 52.85 -20.40 7.72
C LYS A 518 52.62 -20.96 6.32
N HIS A 519 51.74 -20.34 5.53
CA HIS A 519 51.51 -20.76 4.14
C HIS A 519 52.73 -20.49 3.25
N ILE A 520 53.40 -19.36 3.44
CA ILE A 520 54.66 -19.01 2.74
C ILE A 520 55.76 -20.02 3.08
N GLU A 521 55.90 -20.41 4.35
CA GLU A 521 56.88 -21.42 4.79
C GLU A 521 56.68 -22.78 4.12
N LEU A 522 55.42 -23.14 3.80
CA LEU A 522 55.06 -24.40 3.14
C LEU A 522 55.20 -24.38 1.61
N LEU A 523 55.40 -23.22 0.99
CA LEU A 523 55.47 -23.06 -0.47
C LEU A 523 56.91 -23.26 -1.02
N PRO A 524 57.12 -24.12 -2.05
CA PRO A 524 58.44 -24.31 -2.68
C PRO A 524 59.04 -23.01 -3.23
N ALA A 525 60.35 -22.83 -3.10
CA ALA A 525 61.06 -21.58 -3.46
C ALA A 525 60.93 -21.14 -4.93
N GLN A 526 60.58 -22.07 -5.84
CA GLN A 526 60.45 -21.81 -7.28
C GLN A 526 59.01 -21.53 -7.74
N HIS A 527 58.03 -21.48 -6.82
CA HIS A 527 56.63 -21.27 -7.19
C HIS A 527 56.37 -19.82 -7.61
N LYS A 528 55.83 -19.59 -8.83
CA LYS A 528 55.49 -18.24 -9.34
C LYS A 528 54.57 -17.45 -8.40
N ALA A 529 53.75 -18.15 -7.60
CA ALA A 529 52.85 -17.55 -6.61
C ALA A 529 53.59 -16.94 -5.40
N ARG A 530 54.78 -17.44 -5.04
CA ARG A 530 55.50 -17.03 -3.82
C ARG A 530 55.83 -15.54 -3.81
N LYS A 531 56.24 -14.97 -4.94
CA LYS A 531 56.49 -13.51 -5.07
C LYS A 531 55.24 -12.65 -4.81
N LYS A 532 54.05 -13.11 -5.21
CA LYS A 532 52.79 -12.38 -4.94
C LYS A 532 52.41 -12.47 -3.45
N VAL A 533 52.52 -13.66 -2.88
CA VAL A 533 52.20 -13.90 -1.46
C VAL A 533 53.19 -13.16 -0.54
N ASP A 534 54.49 -13.10 -0.92
CA ASP A 534 55.50 -12.31 -0.20
C ASP A 534 55.19 -10.81 -0.25
N GLN A 535 54.72 -10.29 -1.40
CA GLN A 535 54.29 -8.89 -1.52
C GLN A 535 53.07 -8.59 -0.65
N GLU A 536 52.06 -9.48 -0.65
CA GLU A 536 50.89 -9.38 0.21
C GLU A 536 51.30 -9.39 1.68
N PHE A 537 52.19 -10.28 2.09
CA PHE A 537 52.71 -10.34 3.46
C PHE A 537 53.38 -9.04 3.90
N GLN A 538 54.21 -8.42 3.04
CA GLN A 538 54.82 -7.12 3.33
C GLN A 538 53.79 -6.00 3.45
N GLN A 539 52.76 -6.00 2.60
CA GLN A 539 51.63 -5.06 2.72
C GLN A 539 50.88 -5.25 4.04
N MET A 540 50.72 -6.50 4.48
CA MET A 540 50.07 -6.80 5.76
C MET A 540 50.87 -6.29 6.96
N LEU A 541 52.19 -6.39 6.94
CA LEU A 541 53.05 -5.84 7.98
C LEU A 541 52.90 -4.32 8.10
N GLY A 542 52.87 -3.60 6.98
CA GLY A 542 52.64 -2.15 6.97
C GLY A 542 51.24 -1.78 7.48
N ARG A 543 50.20 -2.52 7.07
CA ARG A 543 48.82 -2.29 7.51
C ARG A 543 48.62 -2.53 9.01
N LYS A 544 49.31 -3.51 9.59
CA LYS A 544 49.30 -3.75 11.04
C LYS A 544 49.74 -2.51 11.83
N GLN A 545 50.82 -1.84 11.38
CA GLN A 545 51.29 -0.62 12.03
C GLN A 545 50.22 0.47 12.01
N GLN A 546 49.55 0.66 10.86
CA GLN A 546 48.48 1.64 10.72
C GLN A 546 47.26 1.32 11.62
N LEU A 547 46.89 0.05 11.77
CA LEU A 547 45.83 -0.35 12.71
C LEU A 547 46.24 -0.13 14.19
N MET A 548 47.51 -0.35 14.52
CA MET A 548 48.06 -0.04 15.83
C MET A 548 48.10 1.46 16.10
N ASP A 549 48.39 2.30 15.10
CA ASP A 549 48.35 3.75 15.21
C ASP A 549 46.94 4.25 15.58
N ILE A 550 45.89 3.67 14.99
CA ILE A 550 44.49 3.96 15.38
C ILE A 550 44.26 3.61 16.86
N LEU A 551 44.81 2.48 17.33
CA LEU A 551 44.71 2.07 18.73
C LEU A 551 45.51 2.99 19.67
N TYR A 552 46.66 3.53 19.25
CA TYR A 552 47.43 4.52 20.01
C TYR A 552 46.69 5.87 20.07
N HIS A 553 46.02 6.26 18.99
CA HIS A 553 45.22 7.49 18.89
C HIS A 553 43.73 7.28 19.23
N LEU A 554 43.44 6.35 20.15
CA LEU A 554 42.09 5.98 20.55
C LEU A 554 41.24 7.18 21.02
N GLU A 555 41.84 8.11 21.76
CA GLU A 555 41.14 9.30 22.28
C GLU A 555 40.66 10.20 21.14
N ALA A 556 41.49 10.41 20.12
CA ALA A 556 41.11 11.18 18.93
C ALA A 556 39.96 10.49 18.18
N PHE A 557 40.07 9.16 17.99
CA PHE A 557 39.03 8.39 17.32
C PHE A 557 37.68 8.46 18.05
N HIS A 558 37.71 8.30 19.38
CA HIS A 558 36.55 8.47 20.24
C HIS A 558 35.98 9.90 20.17
N GLY A 559 36.85 10.90 20.20
CA GLY A 559 36.48 12.32 20.10
C GLY A 559 35.70 12.66 18.83
N PHE A 560 35.96 11.97 17.72
CA PHE A 560 35.22 12.17 16.47
C PHE A 560 33.73 11.82 16.55
N TYR A 561 33.35 10.83 17.38
CA TYR A 561 31.97 10.36 17.54
C TYR A 561 31.31 10.74 18.87
N LYS A 562 32.04 11.35 19.81
CA LYS A 562 31.51 11.75 21.13
C LYS A 562 30.22 12.59 21.08
N LYS A 563 30.06 13.43 20.06
CA LYS A 563 28.87 14.31 19.88
C LYS A 563 27.97 13.85 18.72
N ARG A 564 28.25 12.71 18.11
CA ARG A 564 27.58 12.23 16.89
C ARG A 564 27.41 10.72 16.95
N THR A 565 26.18 10.25 16.97
CA THR A 565 25.89 8.82 16.93
C THR A 565 26.09 8.27 15.52
N LEU A 566 26.84 7.19 15.41
CA LEU A 566 26.96 6.40 14.20
C LEU A 566 25.71 5.52 14.06
N GLY A 567 24.83 5.86 13.11
CA GLY A 567 23.58 5.16 12.85
C GLY A 567 23.74 3.92 11.95
N SER A 568 22.66 3.14 11.81
CA SER A 568 22.60 1.99 10.88
C SER A 568 21.53 2.22 9.82
N ARG A 569 21.77 1.69 8.62
CA ARG A 569 20.78 1.56 7.54
C ARG A 569 20.55 0.08 7.23
N ILE A 570 19.29 -0.26 6.91
CA ILE A 570 18.93 -1.59 6.44
C ILE A 570 18.15 -1.46 5.13
N GLY A 571 18.71 -2.04 4.06
CA GLY A 571 18.16 -1.95 2.72
C GLY A 571 17.83 -3.32 2.13
N SER A 572 16.89 -3.35 1.18
CA SER A 572 16.65 -4.55 0.39
C SER A 572 17.58 -4.67 -0.82
N GLY A 573 18.11 -3.55 -1.33
CA GLY A 573 18.82 -3.50 -2.60
C GLY A 573 17.94 -3.86 -3.80
N SER A 574 16.60 -3.83 -3.64
CA SER A 574 15.68 -4.38 -4.63
C SER A 574 15.72 -3.59 -5.95
N THR A 575 15.89 -4.31 -7.05
CA THR A 575 15.79 -3.80 -8.43
C THR A 575 14.48 -4.19 -9.10
N GLY A 576 13.70 -5.05 -8.43
CA GLY A 576 12.49 -5.68 -8.94
C GLY A 576 12.73 -6.88 -9.87
N GLN A 577 13.94 -7.10 -10.38
CA GLN A 577 14.23 -8.05 -11.47
C GLN A 577 14.55 -9.50 -11.03
N ALA A 578 14.87 -9.75 -9.78
CA ALA A 578 15.32 -11.07 -9.35
C ALA A 578 14.16 -12.07 -9.14
N GLU A 579 14.35 -13.27 -9.65
CA GLU A 579 13.34 -14.35 -9.68
C GLU A 579 13.24 -15.09 -8.34
N HIS A 580 14.30 -15.10 -7.53
CA HIS A 580 14.41 -15.86 -6.28
C HIS A 580 14.49 -15.01 -5.00
N GLN A 581 14.25 -13.69 -5.08
CA GLN A 581 14.52 -12.76 -3.97
C GLN A 581 13.29 -12.37 -3.14
N TYR A 582 13.53 -11.99 -1.89
CA TYR A 582 12.55 -11.33 -1.03
C TYR A 582 12.11 -10.00 -1.68
N GLY A 583 10.79 -9.76 -1.73
CA GLY A 583 10.27 -8.49 -2.22
C GLY A 583 10.72 -7.30 -1.36
N MET A 584 10.88 -6.13 -2.01
CA MET A 584 11.21 -4.83 -1.41
C MET A 584 10.50 -4.55 -0.07
N GLY A 585 11.21 -3.97 0.89
CA GLY A 585 10.67 -3.45 2.13
C GLY A 585 10.68 -4.39 3.33
N ILE A 586 10.75 -3.76 4.50
CA ILE A 586 10.90 -4.39 5.80
C ILE A 586 9.95 -3.68 6.79
N VAL A 587 9.50 -4.40 7.83
CA VAL A 587 8.60 -3.85 8.85
C VAL A 587 9.01 -4.24 10.27
N VAL A 588 8.83 -3.31 11.21
CA VAL A 588 8.96 -3.58 12.64
C VAL A 588 7.66 -4.18 13.16
N LEU A 589 7.71 -5.46 13.55
CA LEU A 589 6.54 -6.26 13.91
C LEU A 589 5.72 -5.67 15.06
N ASP A 590 6.35 -4.91 15.96
CA ASP A 590 5.70 -4.30 17.12
C ASP A 590 4.75 -3.15 16.75
N THR A 591 4.89 -2.61 15.54
CA THR A 591 4.01 -1.54 15.03
C THR A 591 2.78 -2.08 14.28
N LEU A 592 2.72 -3.39 14.06
CA LEU A 592 1.63 -4.04 13.32
C LEU A 592 0.44 -4.41 14.23
N PRO A 593 -0.78 -4.52 13.66
CA PRO A 593 -1.92 -5.07 14.37
C PRO A 593 -1.63 -6.48 14.92
N THR A 594 -2.19 -6.82 16.09
CA THR A 594 -1.93 -8.10 16.78
C THR A 594 -2.19 -9.34 15.91
N ARG A 595 -3.17 -9.27 15.00
CA ARG A 595 -3.44 -10.33 14.03
C ARG A 595 -2.35 -10.45 12.98
N ALA A 596 -1.90 -9.33 12.41
CA ALA A 596 -0.81 -9.30 11.45
C ALA A 596 0.49 -9.83 12.05
N LYS A 597 0.80 -9.47 13.32
CA LYS A 597 1.94 -10.03 14.06
C LYS A 597 1.86 -11.56 14.20
N LYS A 598 0.68 -12.09 14.55
CA LYS A 598 0.46 -13.56 14.61
C LYS A 598 0.61 -14.22 13.24
N THR A 599 0.11 -13.61 12.17
CA THR A 599 0.28 -14.12 10.80
C THR A 599 1.75 -14.12 10.38
N ALA A 600 2.47 -13.02 10.63
CA ALA A 600 3.89 -12.92 10.35
C ALA A 600 4.69 -14.01 11.08
N HIS A 601 4.47 -14.21 12.39
CA HIS A 601 5.14 -15.29 13.13
C HIS A 601 4.84 -16.70 12.57
N LYS A 602 3.60 -16.95 12.13
CA LYS A 602 3.25 -18.23 11.47
C LYS A 602 3.96 -18.41 10.13
N GLU A 603 4.08 -17.33 9.34
CA GLU A 603 4.77 -17.36 8.05
C GLU A 603 6.28 -17.50 8.20
N ILE A 604 6.85 -16.89 9.25
CA ILE A 604 8.26 -17.06 9.63
C ILE A 604 8.52 -18.52 10.04
N ALA A 605 7.67 -19.11 10.89
CA ALA A 605 7.79 -20.52 11.27
C ALA A 605 7.70 -21.48 10.07
N ARG A 606 6.98 -21.09 9.02
CA ARG A 606 6.86 -21.83 7.74
C ARG A 606 7.95 -21.48 6.72
N LYS A 607 8.98 -20.71 7.11
CA LYS A 607 10.05 -20.20 6.23
C LYS A 607 9.56 -19.43 5.00
N LYS A 608 8.34 -18.87 5.03
CA LYS A 608 7.79 -18.03 3.94
C LYS A 608 8.27 -16.58 4.03
N ARG A 609 8.60 -16.12 5.25
CA ARG A 609 9.20 -14.82 5.55
C ARG A 609 10.46 -15.01 6.36
N SER A 610 11.39 -14.08 6.21
CA SER A 610 12.61 -14.00 6.99
C SER A 610 12.52 -12.93 8.06
N LEU A 611 13.15 -13.21 9.20
CA LEU A 611 13.31 -12.27 10.30
C LEU A 611 14.78 -11.86 10.32
N ILE A 612 15.01 -10.55 10.32
CA ILE A 612 16.35 -9.97 10.18
C ILE A 612 17.02 -9.99 11.57
N PRO A 613 18.32 -10.32 11.68
CA PRO A 613 19.06 -10.33 12.95
C PRO A 613 19.35 -8.91 13.47
N ALA A 614 18.31 -8.08 13.51
CA ALA A 614 18.33 -6.68 13.89
C ALA A 614 17.05 -6.34 14.67
N THR A 615 17.21 -5.54 15.72
CA THR A 615 16.13 -5.03 16.56
C THR A 615 16.03 -3.52 16.38
N ALA A 616 14.85 -3.04 16.00
CA ALA A 616 14.51 -1.62 15.98
C ALA A 616 14.01 -1.19 17.36
N LEU A 617 14.69 -0.22 17.95
CA LEU A 617 14.25 0.47 19.15
C LEU A 617 13.36 1.64 18.73
N LEU A 618 12.10 1.61 19.18
CA LEU A 618 11.10 2.60 18.80
C LEU A 618 10.54 3.30 20.03
N THR A 619 10.44 4.62 19.95
CA THR A 619 9.66 5.42 20.88
C THR A 619 8.27 5.67 20.32
N ARG A 620 7.24 5.43 21.16
CA ARG A 620 5.83 5.66 20.82
C ARG A 620 5.41 7.04 21.29
N ASN A 621 5.15 7.98 20.39
CA ASN A 621 4.61 9.27 20.79
C ASN A 621 3.08 9.25 20.73
N SER A 622 2.46 9.92 21.71
CA SER A 622 1.01 10.00 21.86
C SER A 622 0.61 11.45 21.79
N HIS A 623 -0.17 11.79 20.77
CA HIS A 623 -0.65 13.14 20.54
C HIS A 623 -2.13 13.23 20.87
N THR A 624 -2.54 14.33 21.49
CA THR A 624 -3.95 14.59 21.82
C THR A 624 -4.32 15.98 21.37
N CYS A 625 -5.30 16.09 20.47
CA CYS A 625 -5.92 17.36 20.10
C CYS A 625 -7.35 17.37 20.62
N CYS A 626 -7.67 18.33 21.49
CA CYS A 626 -9.01 18.58 21.97
C CYS A 626 -9.53 19.82 21.25
N HIS A 627 -10.71 19.74 20.61
CA HIS A 627 -11.39 20.94 20.17
C HIS A 627 -12.04 21.63 21.36
N ASP A 628 -11.89 22.95 21.45
CA ASP A 628 -12.66 23.77 22.38
C ASP A 628 -14.15 23.57 22.07
N ARG A 629 -14.88 23.08 23.07
CA ARG A 629 -16.33 22.92 22.93
C ARG A 629 -16.96 24.32 22.91
N PRO A 630 -17.89 24.64 21.98
CA PRO A 630 -18.76 25.77 22.19
C PRO A 630 -19.49 25.60 23.54
N LYS A 631 -19.63 26.68 24.31
CA LYS A 631 -20.28 26.69 25.63
C LYS A 631 -21.71 26.13 25.50
N ILE A 632 -21.90 24.84 25.76
CA ILE A 632 -23.23 24.21 25.76
C ILE A 632 -24.01 24.80 26.94
N SER A 633 -25.11 25.50 26.62
CA SER A 633 -26.04 26.09 27.58
C SER A 633 -26.61 25.08 28.58
N GLY A 634 -26.58 25.50 29.85
CA GLY A 634 -27.12 25.00 31.13
C GLY A 634 -27.90 23.69 31.34
N LYS A 635 -28.49 23.01 30.34
CA LYS A 635 -29.53 21.99 30.61
C LYS A 635 -29.10 20.52 30.62
N ASN A 636 -27.85 20.17 30.28
CA ASN A 636 -27.39 18.77 30.22
C ASN A 636 -26.31 18.42 31.27
N TYR A 637 -26.53 18.78 32.55
CA TYR A 637 -25.59 18.47 33.64
C TYR A 637 -25.50 16.96 33.96
N LEU A 638 -26.61 16.23 33.86
CA LEU A 638 -26.68 14.78 34.10
C LEU A 638 -25.80 13.95 33.15
N LEU A 639 -25.55 14.42 31.92
CA LEU A 639 -24.68 13.74 30.95
C LEU A 639 -23.18 13.99 31.20
N LYS A 640 -22.79 14.94 32.04
CA LYS A 640 -21.38 15.20 32.42
C LYS A 640 -20.85 14.24 33.49
N MET A 641 -21.72 13.53 34.21
CA MET A 641 -21.34 12.61 35.30
C MET A 641 -20.90 11.21 34.83
N LEU A 642 -21.19 10.83 33.58
CA LEU A 642 -20.75 9.56 33.01
C LEU A 642 -19.28 9.69 32.52
N PRO A 643 -18.31 9.00 33.14
CA PRO A 643 -16.88 9.14 32.79
C PRO A 643 -16.57 8.79 31.33
N PHE A 644 -17.38 7.95 30.68
CA PHE A 644 -17.27 7.60 29.27
C PHE A 644 -17.57 8.76 28.29
N LEU A 645 -18.33 9.77 28.70
CA LEU A 645 -18.71 10.91 27.83
C LEU A 645 -17.72 12.09 27.91
N LYS A 646 -16.82 12.12 28.91
CA LYS A 646 -15.80 13.18 29.05
C LYS A 646 -14.74 13.17 27.95
N ASN A 647 -14.41 12.00 27.38
CA ASN A 647 -13.38 11.86 26.33
C ASN A 647 -13.91 12.03 24.89
N SER A 648 -15.18 12.39 24.70
CA SER A 648 -15.82 12.42 23.38
C SER A 648 -15.39 13.58 22.45
N GLY A 649 -14.58 14.53 22.94
CA GLY A 649 -14.12 15.70 22.17
C GLY A 649 -12.61 15.76 21.87
N CYS A 650 -11.82 14.81 22.35
CA CYS A 650 -10.37 14.78 22.13
C CYS A 650 -10.00 13.68 21.15
N ARG A 651 -9.35 14.04 20.04
CA ARG A 651 -8.76 13.10 19.10
C ARG A 651 -7.37 12.72 19.59
N ARG A 652 -7.14 11.43 19.79
CA ARG A 652 -5.82 10.87 20.11
C ARG A 652 -5.26 10.15 18.89
N TRP A 653 -3.98 10.36 18.58
CA TRP A 653 -3.27 9.60 17.56
C TRP A 653 -1.87 9.24 18.05
N TYR A 654 -1.28 8.22 17.45
CA TYR A 654 0.03 7.69 17.82
C TYR A 654 0.93 7.62 16.60
N ASP A 655 2.19 7.97 16.79
CA ASP A 655 3.26 7.74 15.83
C ASP A 655 4.46 7.07 16.50
N TRP A 656 5.43 6.66 15.67
CA TRP A 656 6.64 5.99 16.12
C TRP A 656 7.84 6.75 15.58
N SER A 657 8.84 6.95 16.43
CA SER A 657 10.18 7.40 16.07
C SER A 657 11.18 6.26 16.25
N LEU A 658 12.15 6.17 15.32
CA LEU A 658 13.25 5.22 15.42
C LEU A 658 14.38 5.84 16.23
N ASP A 659 14.71 5.22 17.36
CA ASP A 659 15.80 5.66 18.23
C ASP A 659 17.14 5.05 17.80
N GLY A 660 17.10 3.81 17.29
CA GLY A 660 18.27 3.11 16.78
C GLY A 660 17.98 1.70 16.31
N LEU A 661 18.95 1.13 15.58
CA LEU A 661 18.92 -0.24 15.09
C LEU A 661 20.10 -1.00 15.71
N MET A 662 19.80 -2.04 16.48
CA MET A 662 20.81 -2.90 17.08
C MET A 662 20.89 -4.23 16.33
N ILE A 663 22.10 -4.65 15.96
CA ILE A 663 22.31 -5.88 15.21
C ILE A 663 22.92 -6.94 16.12
N HIS A 664 22.34 -8.13 16.07
CA HIS A 664 22.67 -9.23 16.95
C HIS A 664 22.80 -10.51 16.13
N PRO A 665 24.04 -10.89 15.75
CA PRO A 665 24.30 -12.12 15.00
C PRO A 665 23.73 -13.34 15.72
N GLY A 666 23.13 -14.27 14.97
CA GLY A 666 22.58 -15.52 15.50
C GLY A 666 21.29 -15.40 16.33
N THR A 667 20.77 -14.19 16.56
CA THR A 667 19.52 -13.99 17.31
C THR A 667 18.45 -13.29 16.47
N LEU A 668 17.22 -13.74 16.61
CA LEU A 668 16.07 -13.16 15.92
C LEU A 668 15.69 -11.82 16.59
N GLY A 669 15.67 -10.72 15.83
CA GLY A 669 15.16 -9.42 16.26
C GLY A 669 13.65 -9.22 16.09
N ASN A 670 13.18 -7.97 16.05
CA ASN A 670 11.76 -7.60 15.86
C ASN A 670 11.42 -7.10 14.45
N ILE A 671 12.34 -7.28 13.50
CA ILE A 671 12.27 -6.79 12.13
C ILE A 671 12.03 -7.95 11.15
N ALA A 672 11.01 -7.85 10.29
CA ALA A 672 10.65 -8.89 9.33
C ALA A 672 10.49 -8.35 7.89
N THR A 673 10.73 -9.21 6.90
CA THR A 673 10.53 -8.88 5.48
C THR A 673 9.06 -8.70 5.11
N LEU A 674 8.74 -7.65 4.32
CA LEU A 674 7.39 -7.37 3.82
C LEU A 674 7.00 -8.26 2.64
N GLY A 675 7.97 -8.71 1.83
CA GLY A 675 7.75 -9.74 0.82
C GLY A 675 8.00 -11.14 1.37
N GLY A 676 7.18 -12.11 0.98
CA GLY A 676 7.56 -13.52 1.10
C GLY A 676 8.58 -13.91 0.02
N LEU A 677 9.20 -15.08 0.15
CA LEU A 677 9.94 -15.70 -0.96
C LEU A 677 8.99 -15.78 -2.17
N GLY A 678 9.31 -15.03 -3.21
CA GLY A 678 8.46 -14.92 -4.38
C GLY A 678 8.43 -16.24 -5.14
N GLN A 679 7.44 -17.10 -4.88
CA GLN A 679 6.98 -18.08 -5.86
C GLN A 679 6.20 -17.36 -6.98
N ASN A 680 6.79 -16.32 -7.58
CA ASN A 680 6.20 -15.62 -8.72
C ASN A 680 6.00 -16.58 -9.91
N GLY A 681 6.61 -17.76 -9.89
CA GLY A 681 6.40 -18.87 -10.83
C GLY A 681 5.20 -19.77 -10.55
N GLU A 682 4.86 -20.07 -9.28
CA GLU A 682 3.77 -21.03 -8.99
C GLU A 682 2.39 -20.42 -9.24
N ALA A 683 2.16 -19.16 -8.84
CA ALA A 683 0.94 -18.45 -9.24
C ALA A 683 0.90 -18.20 -10.76
N ARG A 684 2.04 -17.92 -11.41
CA ARG A 684 2.12 -17.78 -12.88
C ARG A 684 1.71 -19.06 -13.60
N ASN A 685 2.19 -20.21 -13.13
CA ASN A 685 1.92 -21.51 -13.75
C ASN A 685 0.53 -22.06 -13.37
N GLU A 686 0.02 -21.83 -12.16
CA GLU A 686 -1.35 -22.27 -11.80
C GLU A 686 -2.44 -21.59 -12.65
N PHE A 687 -2.24 -20.33 -13.08
CA PHE A 687 -3.19 -19.62 -13.93
C PHE A 687 -2.98 -19.86 -15.44
N ALA A 688 -1.76 -20.23 -15.86
CA ALA A 688 -1.43 -20.47 -17.28
C ALA A 688 -1.61 -21.94 -17.70
N SER A 689 -1.38 -22.93 -16.83
CA SER A 689 -1.32 -24.35 -17.22
C SER A 689 -2.61 -25.16 -17.02
N LYS A 690 -3.67 -24.58 -16.42
CA LYS A 690 -4.94 -25.28 -16.19
C LYS A 690 -6.15 -24.46 -16.67
N GLY A 691 -6.23 -24.24 -17.98
CA GLY A 691 -7.27 -23.45 -18.62
C GLY A 691 -8.69 -24.03 -18.51
N GLU A 692 -8.85 -25.35 -18.34
CA GLU A 692 -10.17 -26.00 -18.43
C GLU A 692 -10.63 -26.73 -17.15
N GLU A 693 -9.74 -27.34 -16.37
CA GLU A 693 -10.14 -28.14 -15.19
C GLU A 693 -10.50 -27.30 -13.94
N VAL A 694 -10.12 -26.02 -13.87
CA VAL A 694 -10.27 -25.19 -12.64
C VAL A 694 -11.63 -24.51 -12.52
N LEU A 695 -12.54 -24.66 -13.49
CA LEU A 695 -13.91 -24.14 -13.36
C LEU A 695 -14.65 -24.78 -12.17
N PHE A 696 -14.32 -26.03 -11.82
CA PHE A 696 -15.03 -26.78 -10.79
C PHE A 696 -14.44 -26.71 -9.38
N ALA A 697 -13.15 -26.40 -9.21
CA ALA A 697 -12.49 -26.42 -7.89
C ALA A 697 -12.99 -25.33 -6.91
N HIS A 698 -13.57 -24.23 -7.41
CA HIS A 698 -14.01 -23.09 -6.58
C HIS A 698 -15.39 -22.52 -7.00
N SER A 699 -16.30 -23.38 -7.44
CA SER A 699 -17.61 -23.02 -8.02
C SER A 699 -18.49 -22.14 -7.10
N TRP A 700 -18.40 -22.27 -5.78
CA TRP A 700 -19.23 -21.48 -4.85
C TRP A 700 -18.73 -20.04 -4.60
N LYS A 701 -17.45 -19.74 -4.87
CA LYS A 701 -16.89 -18.38 -4.70
C LYS A 701 -17.48 -17.43 -5.74
N TYR A 702 -17.50 -17.85 -7.00
CA TYR A 702 -17.84 -17.04 -8.18
C TYR A 702 -19.30 -17.16 -8.64
N LEU A 703 -20.15 -17.80 -7.84
CA LEU A 703 -21.58 -17.91 -8.11
C LEU A 703 -22.23 -16.52 -8.17
N ASN A 704 -23.21 -16.34 -9.05
CA ASN A 704 -23.96 -15.08 -9.16
C ASN A 704 -24.52 -14.63 -7.79
N THR A 705 -24.38 -13.33 -7.48
CA THR A 705 -24.76 -12.78 -6.17
C THR A 705 -26.24 -12.94 -5.87
N ASN A 706 -27.10 -12.82 -6.89
CA ASN A 706 -28.55 -13.00 -6.70
C ASN A 706 -28.86 -14.44 -6.30
N LEU A 707 -28.27 -15.41 -7.00
CA LEU A 707 -28.43 -16.82 -6.68
C LEU A 707 -27.91 -17.15 -5.27
N LYS A 708 -26.75 -16.58 -4.91
CA LYS A 708 -26.16 -16.74 -3.56
C LYS A 708 -27.05 -16.13 -2.47
N ASN A 709 -27.64 -14.96 -2.70
CA ASN A 709 -28.55 -14.33 -1.76
C ASN A 709 -29.83 -15.15 -1.59
N THR A 710 -30.41 -15.64 -2.69
CA THR A 710 -31.56 -16.53 -2.66
C THR A 710 -31.27 -17.79 -1.85
N LEU A 711 -30.14 -18.47 -2.13
CA LEU A 711 -29.72 -19.66 -1.39
C LEU A 711 -29.53 -19.40 0.10
N LYS A 712 -28.96 -18.26 0.50
CA LYS A 712 -28.84 -17.87 1.92
C LYS A 712 -30.19 -17.71 2.59
N VAL A 713 -31.14 -17.05 1.94
CA VAL A 713 -32.49 -16.88 2.49
C VAL A 713 -33.15 -18.24 2.68
N PHE A 714 -33.07 -19.14 1.70
CA PHE A 714 -33.59 -20.51 1.81
C PHE A 714 -32.91 -21.30 2.93
N LEU A 715 -31.58 -21.26 3.03
CA LEU A 715 -30.81 -21.98 4.06
C LEU A 715 -31.15 -21.51 5.47
N GLY A 716 -31.51 -20.23 5.65
CA GLY A 716 -32.01 -19.72 6.93
C GLY A 716 -33.49 -20.06 7.17
N PHE A 717 -34.31 -20.00 6.11
CA PHE A 717 -35.76 -20.16 6.22
C PHE A 717 -36.16 -21.60 6.58
N VAL A 718 -35.55 -22.61 5.95
CA VAL A 718 -35.92 -24.02 6.15
C VAL A 718 -35.75 -24.46 7.62
N PRO A 719 -34.60 -24.25 8.29
CA PRO A 719 -34.45 -24.61 9.70
C PRO A 719 -35.40 -23.85 10.63
N ALA A 720 -35.63 -22.56 10.35
CA ALA A 720 -36.56 -21.76 11.15
C ALA A 720 -38.00 -22.28 11.01
N PHE A 721 -38.44 -22.56 9.78
CA PHE A 721 -39.77 -23.11 9.51
C PHE A 721 -39.97 -24.46 10.20
N LEU A 722 -39.00 -25.38 10.07
CA LEU A 722 -39.06 -26.68 10.74
C LEU A 722 -39.13 -26.53 12.27
N THR A 723 -38.34 -25.61 12.84
CA THR A 723 -38.37 -25.38 14.29
C THR A 723 -39.73 -24.84 14.75
N PHE A 724 -40.28 -23.84 14.05
CA PHE A 724 -41.61 -23.31 14.37
C PHE A 724 -42.70 -24.37 14.26
N TYR A 725 -42.67 -25.17 13.20
CA TYR A 725 -43.62 -26.25 12.96
C TYR A 725 -43.58 -27.32 14.05
N LEU A 726 -42.39 -27.68 14.54
CA LEU A 726 -42.21 -28.77 15.51
C LEU A 726 -42.34 -28.34 16.97
N THR A 727 -42.16 -27.06 17.30
CA THR A 727 -42.06 -26.61 18.71
C THR A 727 -43.20 -25.70 19.17
N LYS A 728 -44.04 -25.17 18.27
CA LYS A 728 -45.09 -24.21 18.63
C LYS A 728 -46.48 -24.82 18.49
N ASP A 729 -47.25 -24.75 19.57
CA ASP A 729 -48.63 -25.27 19.60
C ASP A 729 -49.65 -24.34 18.94
N TRP A 730 -49.33 -23.04 18.81
CA TRP A 730 -50.24 -22.08 18.18
C TRP A 730 -50.12 -22.12 16.66
N TRP A 731 -51.20 -22.49 15.96
CA TRP A 731 -51.25 -22.67 14.49
C TRP A 731 -50.62 -21.51 13.70
N LEU A 732 -50.84 -20.25 14.12
CA LEU A 732 -50.30 -19.08 13.42
C LEU A 732 -48.77 -19.05 13.52
N LEU A 733 -48.20 -19.32 14.70
CA LEU A 733 -46.75 -19.39 14.86
C LEU A 733 -46.17 -20.66 14.23
N ALA A 734 -46.88 -21.79 14.26
CA ALA A 734 -46.42 -23.05 13.69
C ALA A 734 -46.24 -22.97 12.17
N TYR A 735 -47.22 -22.42 11.44
CA TYR A 735 -47.16 -22.31 9.98
C TYR A 735 -46.59 -20.98 9.49
N MET A 736 -46.98 -19.84 10.11
CA MET A 736 -46.57 -18.50 9.65
C MET A 736 -45.41 -17.90 10.47
N GLY A 737 -44.94 -18.54 11.54
CA GLY A 737 -43.91 -18.00 12.44
C GLY A 737 -42.62 -17.63 11.72
N ALA A 738 -42.12 -18.49 10.82
CA ALA A 738 -40.92 -18.20 10.05
C ALA A 738 -41.10 -17.00 9.10
N PHE A 739 -42.25 -16.89 8.43
CA PHE A 739 -42.57 -15.75 7.57
C PHE A 739 -42.66 -14.44 8.36
N ILE A 740 -43.27 -14.46 9.55
CA ILE A 740 -43.34 -13.29 10.44
C ILE A 740 -41.93 -12.90 10.91
N TRP A 741 -41.11 -13.86 11.34
CA TRP A 741 -39.73 -13.60 11.80
C TRP A 741 -38.85 -12.98 10.72
N PHE A 742 -38.95 -13.50 9.49
CA PHE A 742 -38.23 -13.00 8.33
C PHE A 742 -38.79 -11.64 7.90
N GLY A 743 -40.12 -11.44 7.94
CA GLY A 743 -40.77 -10.17 7.62
C GLY A 743 -40.33 -9.03 8.56
N ILE A 744 -40.32 -9.27 9.87
CA ILE A 744 -39.84 -8.30 10.87
C ILE A 744 -38.37 -7.97 10.62
N THR A 745 -37.54 -8.98 10.37
CA THR A 745 -36.09 -8.77 10.18
C THR A 745 -35.77 -8.08 8.85
N GLY A 746 -36.44 -8.47 7.77
CA GLY A 746 -36.30 -7.87 6.44
C GLY A 746 -36.73 -6.41 6.44
N SER A 747 -37.93 -6.12 6.95
CA SER A 747 -38.46 -4.75 7.08
C SER A 747 -37.55 -3.87 7.94
N ARG A 748 -37.03 -4.38 9.06
CA ARG A 748 -36.06 -3.67 9.91
C ARG A 748 -34.80 -3.25 9.15
N ASN A 749 -34.20 -4.13 8.35
CA ASN A 749 -32.99 -3.78 7.58
C ASN A 749 -33.27 -2.68 6.55
N ILE A 750 -34.44 -2.72 5.91
CA ILE A 750 -34.87 -1.67 4.95
C ILE A 750 -35.05 -0.33 5.68
N ILE A 751 -35.81 -0.32 6.78
CA ILE A 751 -36.06 0.88 7.60
C ILE A 751 -34.74 1.47 8.11
N GLN A 752 -33.83 0.63 8.60
CA GLN A 752 -32.51 1.05 9.06
C GLN A 752 -31.69 1.73 7.96
N SER A 753 -31.59 1.11 6.78
CA SER A 753 -30.90 1.68 5.61
C SER A 753 -31.47 3.05 5.25
N VAL A 754 -32.79 3.21 5.30
CA VAL A 754 -33.49 4.47 4.97
C VAL A 754 -33.28 5.54 6.05
N LEU A 755 -33.35 5.18 7.34
CA LEU A 755 -33.09 6.10 8.46
C LEU A 755 -31.62 6.55 8.51
N GLY A 756 -30.68 5.65 8.24
CA GLY A 756 -29.25 5.95 8.12
C GLY A 756 -28.96 6.93 6.98
N GLY A 757 -29.68 6.81 5.85
CA GLY A 757 -29.56 7.67 4.68
C GLY A 757 -30.24 9.05 4.79
N GLY A 758 -31.14 9.27 5.75
CA GLY A 758 -31.83 10.57 5.87
C GLY A 758 -33.19 10.54 6.55
N GLY A 759 -33.88 9.41 6.54
CA GLY A 759 -35.27 9.28 7.03
C GLY A 759 -36.29 9.97 6.10
N LEU A 760 -37.40 10.48 6.65
CA LEU A 760 -38.50 11.12 5.90
C LEU A 760 -38.16 12.49 5.29
N ARG A 761 -37.07 13.15 5.73
CA ARG A 761 -36.56 14.41 5.15
C ARG A 761 -35.46 14.17 4.11
N ARG A 762 -35.61 13.10 3.31
CA ARG A 762 -34.64 12.69 2.28
C ARG A 762 -34.75 13.59 1.06
N SER A 763 -33.66 13.71 0.31
CA SER A 763 -33.74 14.12 -1.08
C SER A 763 -34.61 13.12 -1.87
N PRO A 764 -35.62 13.59 -2.63
CA PRO A 764 -36.48 12.73 -3.44
C PRO A 764 -35.73 12.02 -4.58
N LEU A 765 -34.48 12.41 -4.85
CA LEU A 765 -33.69 11.99 -6.03
C LEU A 765 -33.01 10.63 -5.89
N LEU A 766 -32.90 10.08 -4.68
CA LEU A 766 -32.31 8.75 -4.49
C LEU A 766 -33.43 7.68 -4.40
N PRO A 767 -33.42 6.64 -5.25
CA PRO A 767 -34.35 5.51 -5.11
C PRO A 767 -34.04 4.70 -3.85
N TRP A 768 -35.04 4.03 -3.27
CA TRP A 768 -34.84 3.20 -2.07
C TRP A 768 -33.86 2.05 -2.30
N ASN A 769 -33.88 1.48 -3.50
CA ASN A 769 -33.00 0.38 -3.91
C ASN A 769 -31.51 0.74 -3.85
N SER A 770 -31.12 2.02 -3.95
CA SER A 770 -29.70 2.42 -3.88
C SER A 770 -29.18 2.51 -2.44
N LEU A 771 -30.06 2.64 -1.44
CA LEU A 771 -29.69 2.64 -0.02
C LEU A 771 -29.74 1.24 0.61
N VAL A 772 -30.42 0.31 -0.06
CA VAL A 772 -30.68 -1.04 0.46
C VAL A 772 -29.67 -2.02 -0.13
N SER A 773 -28.81 -2.56 0.74
CA SER A 773 -27.92 -3.67 0.37
C SER A 773 -28.66 -5.01 0.50
N TRP A 774 -29.10 -5.56 -0.63
CA TRP A 774 -29.79 -6.85 -0.68
C TRP A 774 -28.95 -8.01 -0.11
N SER A 775 -27.62 -7.96 -0.29
CA SER A 775 -26.71 -8.93 0.33
C SER A 775 -26.70 -8.83 1.86
N ARG A 776 -26.75 -7.61 2.43
CA ARG A 776 -26.83 -7.40 3.88
C ARG A 776 -28.15 -7.93 4.45
N ILE A 777 -29.26 -7.73 3.72
CA ILE A 777 -30.56 -8.30 4.07
C ILE A 777 -30.50 -9.82 4.05
N ALA A 778 -30.03 -10.43 2.97
CA ALA A 778 -29.93 -11.89 2.85
C ALA A 778 -29.06 -12.50 3.97
N ASP A 779 -27.94 -11.85 4.35
CA ASP A 779 -27.13 -12.25 5.49
C ASP A 779 -27.90 -12.13 6.81
N SER A 780 -28.60 -11.02 7.05
CA SER A 780 -29.45 -10.84 8.25
C SER A 780 -30.55 -11.90 8.36
N LEU A 781 -31.17 -12.27 7.25
CA LEU A 781 -32.21 -13.29 7.20
C LEU A 781 -31.64 -14.70 7.45
N LEU A 782 -30.47 -15.02 6.88
CA LEU A 782 -29.76 -16.27 7.13
C LEU A 782 -29.50 -16.49 8.64
N TYR A 783 -28.84 -15.53 9.30
CA TYR A 783 -28.53 -15.64 10.72
C TYR A 783 -29.78 -15.55 11.61
N THR A 784 -30.80 -14.81 11.21
CA THR A 784 -32.08 -14.84 11.92
C THR A 784 -32.70 -16.23 11.84
N GLY A 785 -32.65 -16.87 10.68
CA GLY A 785 -33.12 -18.23 10.48
C GLY A 785 -32.47 -19.24 11.42
N PHE A 786 -31.13 -19.21 11.54
CA PHE A 786 -30.39 -20.08 12.45
C PHE A 786 -30.57 -19.74 13.94
N SER A 787 -30.96 -18.52 14.28
CA SER A 787 -31.19 -18.13 15.69
C SER A 787 -32.37 -18.88 16.32
N VAL A 788 -33.38 -19.24 15.52
CA VAL A 788 -34.59 -19.92 15.99
C VAL A 788 -34.30 -21.33 16.51
N PRO A 789 -33.72 -22.27 15.73
CA PRO A 789 -33.34 -23.59 16.24
C PRO A 789 -32.31 -23.52 17.36
N LEU A 790 -31.36 -22.58 17.29
CA LEU A 790 -30.33 -22.45 18.32
C LEU A 790 -30.95 -22.08 19.68
N LEU A 791 -31.80 -21.08 19.73
CA LEU A 791 -32.33 -20.58 21.00
C LEU A 791 -33.51 -21.42 21.49
N ASP A 792 -34.43 -21.79 20.61
CA ASP A 792 -35.68 -22.42 21.01
C ASP A 792 -35.56 -23.94 21.16
N TYR A 793 -34.79 -24.62 20.28
CA TYR A 793 -34.61 -26.06 20.37
C TYR A 793 -33.36 -26.44 21.18
N PHE A 794 -32.17 -25.94 20.80
CA PHE A 794 -30.92 -26.34 21.46
C PHE A 794 -30.78 -25.79 22.87
N VAL A 795 -30.89 -24.47 23.06
CA VAL A 795 -30.66 -23.85 24.38
C VAL A 795 -31.85 -24.09 25.31
N LYS A 796 -33.07 -23.79 24.86
CA LYS A 796 -34.26 -23.90 25.71
C LYS A 796 -34.69 -25.35 25.94
N THR A 797 -34.99 -26.13 24.89
CA THR A 797 -35.53 -27.49 25.07
C THR A 797 -34.46 -28.52 25.44
N LEU A 798 -33.33 -28.54 24.74
CA LEU A 798 -32.34 -29.61 24.95
C LEU A 798 -31.43 -29.35 26.17
N LEU A 799 -30.89 -28.14 26.29
CA LEU A 799 -29.92 -27.80 27.35
C LEU A 799 -30.59 -27.38 28.67
N LEU A 800 -31.55 -26.46 28.64
CA LEU A 800 -32.17 -25.96 29.88
C LEU A 800 -33.25 -26.92 30.40
N ASP A 801 -34.20 -27.31 29.56
CA ASP A 801 -35.34 -28.16 29.97
C ASP A 801 -34.90 -29.62 30.21
N HIS A 802 -34.42 -30.33 29.17
CA HIS A 802 -34.09 -31.76 29.29
C HIS A 802 -32.81 -32.07 30.06
N ALA A 803 -31.73 -31.27 29.94
CA ALA A 803 -30.46 -31.58 30.59
C ALA A 803 -30.32 -31.00 32.01
N LEU A 804 -30.92 -29.83 32.28
CA LEU A 804 -30.76 -29.12 33.56
C LEU A 804 -32.06 -28.98 34.37
N GLY A 805 -33.22 -29.37 33.82
CA GLY A 805 -34.52 -29.25 34.50
C GLY A 805 -34.98 -27.79 34.74
N ILE A 806 -34.39 -26.83 34.03
CA ILE A 806 -34.67 -25.40 34.15
C ILE A 806 -35.77 -25.03 33.14
N THR A 807 -36.97 -24.77 33.64
CA THR A 807 -38.13 -24.35 32.87
C THR A 807 -38.68 -23.02 33.41
N THR A 808 -39.69 -22.48 32.72
CA THR A 808 -40.41 -21.29 33.20
C THR A 808 -41.13 -21.53 34.54
N ALA A 809 -41.37 -22.78 34.91
CA ALA A 809 -42.00 -23.17 36.17
C ALA A 809 -40.97 -23.38 37.31
N THR A 810 -39.74 -23.81 37.00
CA THR A 810 -38.73 -24.11 38.04
C THR A 810 -37.86 -22.90 38.39
N ASN A 811 -37.23 -22.25 37.41
CA ASN A 811 -36.40 -21.06 37.64
C ASN A 811 -36.46 -20.09 36.44
N PRO A 812 -37.46 -19.19 36.39
CA PRO A 812 -37.64 -18.30 35.25
C PRO A 812 -36.51 -17.27 35.11
N ILE A 813 -35.92 -16.78 36.21
CA ILE A 813 -34.84 -15.80 36.17
C ILE A 813 -33.59 -16.40 35.50
N LEU A 814 -33.23 -17.63 35.87
CA LEU A 814 -32.09 -18.33 35.30
C LEU A 814 -32.32 -18.65 33.82
N LEU A 815 -33.52 -19.13 33.46
CA LEU A 815 -33.90 -19.41 32.07
C LEU A 815 -33.74 -18.17 31.18
N TYR A 816 -34.35 -17.04 31.56
CA TYR A 816 -34.29 -15.82 30.76
C TYR A 816 -32.88 -15.20 30.71
N SER A 817 -32.10 -15.34 31.80
CA SER A 817 -30.71 -14.86 31.84
C SER A 817 -29.81 -15.64 30.86
N VAL A 818 -29.90 -16.98 30.87
CA VAL A 818 -29.13 -17.83 29.95
C VAL A 818 -29.57 -17.61 28.50
N MET A 819 -30.88 -17.52 28.24
CA MET A 819 -31.41 -17.20 26.92
C MET A 819 -30.94 -15.83 26.40
N GLY A 820 -30.96 -14.80 27.26
CA GLY A 820 -30.49 -13.47 26.94
C GLY A 820 -28.99 -13.44 26.61
N LEU A 821 -28.18 -14.15 27.40
CA LEU A 821 -26.74 -14.27 27.20
C LEU A 821 -26.42 -15.02 25.89
N ALA A 822 -27.05 -16.18 25.66
CA ALA A 822 -26.85 -16.98 24.45
C ALA A 822 -27.22 -16.18 23.19
N ASN A 823 -28.35 -15.47 23.23
CA ASN A 823 -28.77 -14.59 22.15
C ASN A 823 -27.78 -13.43 21.94
N GLY A 824 -27.31 -12.79 23.02
CA GLY A 824 -26.31 -11.71 22.96
C GLY A 824 -24.98 -12.16 22.33
N ILE A 825 -24.46 -13.32 22.76
CA ILE A 825 -23.25 -13.95 22.20
C ILE A 825 -23.45 -14.27 20.72
N TYR A 826 -24.57 -14.90 20.37
CA TYR A 826 -24.90 -15.25 18.99
C TYR A 826 -24.96 -14.00 18.08
N ILE A 827 -25.64 -12.95 18.54
CA ILE A 827 -25.81 -11.71 17.78
C ILE A 827 -24.47 -10.99 17.59
N SER A 828 -23.73 -10.79 18.68
CA SER A 828 -22.41 -10.14 18.63
C SER A 828 -21.42 -10.93 17.77
N GLY A 829 -21.46 -12.26 17.87
CA GLY A 829 -20.64 -13.19 17.10
C GLY A 829 -20.85 -13.07 15.60
N HIS A 830 -22.09 -13.19 15.12
CA HIS A 830 -22.35 -13.09 13.69
C HIS A 830 -22.27 -11.65 13.16
N ASN A 831 -22.49 -10.62 13.99
CA ASN A 831 -22.23 -9.22 13.61
C ASN A 831 -20.74 -8.96 13.35
N THR A 832 -19.90 -9.48 14.24
CA THR A 832 -18.44 -9.47 14.05
C THR A 832 -18.05 -10.31 12.82
N PHE A 833 -18.76 -11.42 12.58
CA PHE A 833 -18.57 -12.27 11.40
C PHE A 833 -18.89 -11.53 10.09
N ARG A 834 -19.94 -10.72 10.07
CA ARG A 834 -20.34 -9.93 8.91
C ARG A 834 -19.46 -8.71 8.65
N GLY A 835 -18.66 -8.30 9.63
CA GLY A 835 -17.75 -7.15 9.52
C GLY A 835 -18.39 -5.81 9.91
N LEU A 836 -19.43 -5.83 10.75
CA LEU A 836 -20.02 -4.60 11.29
C LEU A 836 -19.03 -3.87 12.23
N PRO A 837 -19.15 -2.53 12.38
CA PRO A 837 -18.33 -1.78 13.33
C PRO A 837 -18.41 -2.35 14.75
N ARG A 838 -17.28 -2.32 15.48
CA ARG A 838 -17.21 -2.85 16.87
C ARG A 838 -18.27 -2.24 17.78
N THR A 839 -18.57 -0.96 17.61
CA THR A 839 -19.62 -0.24 18.36
C THR A 839 -21.01 -0.84 18.13
N ALA A 840 -21.35 -1.19 16.88
CA ALA A 840 -22.62 -1.83 16.55
C ALA A 840 -22.68 -3.27 17.09
N ALA A 841 -21.58 -4.03 17.02
CA ALA A 841 -21.53 -5.39 17.57
C ALA A 841 -21.74 -5.41 19.09
N VAL A 842 -21.09 -4.49 19.82
CA VAL A 842 -21.25 -4.35 21.28
C VAL A 842 -22.64 -3.84 21.64
N GLY A 843 -23.19 -2.84 20.93
CA GLY A 843 -24.55 -2.38 21.17
C GLY A 843 -25.58 -3.50 20.98
N ASN A 844 -25.41 -4.30 19.92
CA ASN A 844 -26.29 -5.42 19.64
C ASN A 844 -26.17 -6.59 20.64
N PHE A 845 -25.07 -6.70 21.40
CA PHE A 845 -24.95 -7.67 22.51
C PHE A 845 -25.97 -7.37 23.62
N PHE A 846 -26.13 -6.10 23.98
CA PHE A 846 -27.08 -5.64 25.00
C PHE A 846 -28.51 -5.45 24.47
N ARG A 847 -28.75 -5.77 23.19
CA ARG A 847 -30.05 -5.57 22.53
C ARG A 847 -31.21 -6.19 23.29
N SER A 848 -31.07 -7.42 23.75
CA SER A 848 -32.14 -8.15 24.44
C SER A 848 -32.57 -7.44 25.73
N ILE A 849 -31.62 -6.82 26.46
CA ILE A 849 -31.88 -6.08 27.70
C ILE A 849 -32.58 -4.76 27.38
N LEU A 850 -32.08 -4.03 26.38
CA LEU A 850 -32.65 -2.75 25.95
C LEU A 850 -34.06 -2.90 25.34
N ALA A 851 -34.42 -4.09 24.85
CA ALA A 851 -35.72 -4.38 24.25
C ALA A 851 -36.84 -4.59 25.27
N ILE A 852 -36.53 -4.97 26.52
CA ILE A 852 -37.53 -5.30 27.54
C ILE A 852 -38.48 -4.13 27.82
N PRO A 853 -38.01 -2.90 28.11
CA PRO A 853 -38.91 -1.78 28.37
C PRO A 853 -39.79 -1.45 27.15
N LEU A 854 -39.23 -1.57 25.94
CA LEU A 854 -39.96 -1.31 24.70
C LEU A 854 -41.03 -2.39 24.44
N ALA A 855 -40.73 -3.65 24.74
CA ALA A 855 -41.69 -4.74 24.61
C ALA A 855 -42.87 -4.57 25.58
N ILE A 856 -42.62 -4.17 26.82
CA ILE A 856 -43.66 -3.87 27.81
C ILE A 856 -44.55 -2.72 27.30
N LEU A 857 -43.93 -1.62 26.84
CA LEU A 857 -44.66 -0.47 26.31
C LEU A 857 -45.55 -0.86 25.13
N LEU A 858 -45.02 -1.59 24.14
CA LEU A 858 -45.78 -2.04 22.98
C LEU A 858 -46.92 -2.99 23.36
N ASN A 859 -46.65 -3.92 24.30
CA ASN A 859 -47.66 -4.84 24.82
C ASN A 859 -48.82 -4.08 25.50
N SER A 860 -48.51 -3.06 26.31
CA SER A 860 -49.52 -2.19 26.93
C SER A 860 -50.32 -1.37 25.91
N MET A 861 -49.65 -0.80 24.89
CA MET A 861 -50.34 -0.03 23.84
C MET A 861 -51.30 -0.88 23.03
N ILE A 862 -50.87 -2.06 22.59
CA ILE A 862 -51.72 -3.00 21.86
C ILE A 862 -52.89 -3.46 22.74
N GLY A 863 -52.64 -3.69 24.03
CA GLY A 863 -53.69 -4.02 24.99
C GLY A 863 -54.75 -2.94 25.12
N MET A 864 -54.35 -1.66 25.22
CA MET A 864 -55.30 -0.55 25.23
C MET A 864 -56.13 -0.49 23.95
N ILE A 865 -55.50 -0.62 22.77
CA ILE A 865 -56.22 -0.61 21.49
C ILE A 865 -57.24 -1.75 21.42
N LEU A 866 -56.86 -2.97 21.82
CA LEU A 866 -57.75 -4.13 21.83
C LEU A 866 -58.93 -3.97 22.78
N GLN A 867 -58.69 -3.38 23.97
CA GLN A 867 -59.73 -3.01 24.91
C GLN A 867 -60.69 -1.96 24.33
N PHE A 868 -60.17 -0.94 23.63
CA PHE A 868 -60.98 0.06 22.94
C PHE A 868 -61.80 -0.51 21.78
N THR A 869 -61.29 -1.54 21.09
CA THR A 869 -62.02 -2.23 20.00
C THR A 869 -63.02 -3.30 20.49
N GLY A 870 -63.17 -3.47 21.80
CA GLY A 870 -64.16 -4.39 22.38
C GLY A 870 -63.83 -5.88 22.26
N VAL A 871 -62.54 -6.24 22.11
CA VAL A 871 -62.12 -7.65 22.00
C VAL A 871 -62.19 -8.34 23.38
N PRO A 872 -62.92 -9.46 23.54
CA PRO A 872 -62.93 -10.23 24.79
C PRO A 872 -61.59 -10.96 25.00
N ASP A 873 -61.14 -11.08 26.25
CA ASP A 873 -59.87 -11.72 26.65
C ASP A 873 -58.60 -11.14 26.00
N VAL A 874 -58.40 -9.83 26.18
CA VAL A 874 -57.20 -9.11 25.72
C VAL A 874 -55.91 -9.71 26.28
N SER A 875 -55.94 -10.22 27.52
CA SER A 875 -54.80 -10.90 28.18
C SER A 875 -54.36 -12.16 27.44
N GLY A 876 -55.28 -13.06 27.10
CA GLY A 876 -54.97 -14.30 26.40
C GLY A 876 -54.49 -14.04 24.97
N VAL A 877 -55.02 -13.02 24.30
CA VAL A 877 -54.54 -12.58 22.98
C VAL A 877 -53.11 -12.02 23.10
N LEU A 878 -52.85 -11.09 24.01
CA LEU A 878 -51.50 -10.53 24.21
C LEU A 878 -50.47 -11.60 24.56
N GLN A 879 -50.83 -12.61 25.36
CA GLN A 879 -49.95 -13.72 25.71
C GLN A 879 -49.54 -14.54 24.49
N LYS A 880 -50.46 -14.82 23.55
CA LYS A 880 -50.15 -15.50 22.28
C LYS A 880 -49.25 -14.65 21.38
N TRP A 881 -49.43 -13.32 21.41
CA TRP A 881 -48.65 -12.37 20.62
C TRP A 881 -47.34 -11.91 21.27
N ALA A 882 -47.08 -12.26 22.53
CA ALA A 882 -45.93 -11.79 23.31
C ALA A 882 -44.59 -12.08 22.63
N ALA A 883 -44.44 -13.25 21.99
CA ALA A 883 -43.24 -13.61 21.24
C ALA A 883 -43.00 -12.70 20.02
N ILE A 884 -44.06 -12.34 19.31
CA ILE A 884 -44.02 -11.45 18.13
C ILE A 884 -43.70 -10.02 18.58
N ILE A 885 -44.36 -9.53 19.65
CA ILE A 885 -44.13 -8.19 20.23
C ILE A 885 -42.68 -8.07 20.71
N SER A 886 -42.16 -9.08 21.42
CA SER A 886 -40.79 -9.09 21.93
C SER A 886 -39.75 -9.10 20.80
N LYS A 887 -39.98 -9.90 19.74
CA LYS A 887 -39.13 -9.92 18.55
C LYS A 887 -39.13 -8.57 17.84
N PHE A 888 -40.31 -7.98 17.63
CA PHE A 888 -40.45 -6.66 17.00
C PHE A 888 -39.76 -5.56 17.80
N ALA A 889 -39.94 -5.53 19.12
CA ALA A 889 -39.26 -4.59 20.02
C ALA A 889 -37.72 -4.72 19.93
N SER A 890 -37.21 -5.96 19.94
CA SER A 890 -35.78 -6.22 19.80
C SER A 890 -35.21 -5.68 18.49
N ASP A 891 -35.88 -5.91 17.36
CA ASP A 891 -35.42 -5.40 16.07
C ASP A 891 -35.57 -3.88 15.93
N CYS A 892 -36.56 -3.25 16.57
CA CYS A 892 -36.65 -1.79 16.66
C CYS A 892 -35.42 -1.19 17.36
N VAL A 893 -35.03 -1.75 18.51
CA VAL A 893 -33.79 -1.33 19.21
C VAL A 893 -32.57 -1.52 18.31
N ALA A 894 -32.49 -2.64 17.59
CA ALA A 894 -31.41 -2.91 16.66
C ALA A 894 -31.37 -1.90 15.50
N ALA A 895 -32.53 -1.50 14.96
CA ALA A 895 -32.64 -0.48 13.92
C ALA A 895 -32.13 0.88 14.43
N VAL A 896 -32.39 1.22 15.68
CA VAL A 896 -31.88 2.44 16.32
C VAL A 896 -30.37 2.38 16.51
N ILE A 897 -29.84 1.30 17.10
CA ILE A 897 -28.39 1.15 17.35
C ILE A 897 -27.60 1.23 16.05
N GLU A 898 -27.95 0.41 15.06
CA GLU A 898 -27.24 0.40 13.78
C GLU A 898 -27.51 1.67 12.96
N GLY A 899 -28.74 2.21 12.98
CA GLY A 899 -29.08 3.46 12.29
C GLY A 899 -28.33 4.68 12.84
N LEU A 900 -28.08 4.75 14.15
CA LEU A 900 -27.25 5.81 14.75
C LEU A 900 -25.78 5.70 14.34
N VAL A 901 -25.25 4.47 14.25
CA VAL A 901 -23.88 4.22 13.77
C VAL A 901 -23.74 4.61 12.30
N ASP A 902 -24.67 4.16 11.45
CA ASP A 902 -24.70 4.48 10.02
C ASP A 902 -24.87 6.01 9.81
N ARG A 903 -25.72 6.66 10.60
CA ARG A 903 -25.89 8.12 10.61
C ARG A 903 -24.58 8.85 10.93
N GLN A 904 -23.87 8.43 11.97
CA GLN A 904 -22.63 9.08 12.38
C GLN A 904 -21.52 8.88 11.34
N ALA A 905 -21.46 7.69 10.72
CA ALA A 905 -20.53 7.41 9.62
C ALA A 905 -20.78 8.34 8.43
N ASN A 906 -22.05 8.47 8.01
CA ASN A 906 -22.44 9.36 6.91
C ASN A 906 -22.10 10.83 7.21
N ILE A 907 -22.42 11.33 8.41
CA ILE A 907 -22.08 12.73 8.78
C ILE A 907 -20.57 12.96 8.74
N ARG A 908 -19.75 12.04 9.27
CA ARG A 908 -18.29 12.19 9.23
C ARG A 908 -17.75 12.20 7.80
N ALA A 909 -18.23 11.30 6.95
CA ALA A 909 -17.83 11.25 5.55
C ALA A 909 -18.15 12.57 4.84
N GLN A 910 -19.34 13.11 5.04
CA GLN A 910 -19.74 14.39 4.44
C GLN A 910 -18.98 15.59 5.01
N LEU A 911 -18.66 15.62 6.32
CA LEU A 911 -17.82 16.66 6.89
C LEU A 911 -16.43 16.70 6.23
N THR A 912 -15.82 15.53 6.02
CA THR A 912 -14.54 15.42 5.32
C THR A 912 -14.65 15.89 3.87
N ALA A 913 -15.70 15.49 3.15
CA ALA A 913 -15.93 15.89 1.76
C ALA A 913 -16.11 17.41 1.62
N TYR A 914 -16.98 18.02 2.44
CA TYR A 914 -17.19 19.47 2.45
C TYR A 914 -15.91 20.23 2.82
N ARG A 915 -15.21 19.83 3.89
CA ARG A 915 -13.95 20.48 4.30
C ARG A 915 -12.90 20.44 3.20
N THR A 916 -12.81 19.34 2.45
CA THR A 916 -11.89 19.20 1.31
C THR A 916 -12.24 20.21 0.22
N LYS A 917 -13.53 20.34 -0.11
CA LYS A 917 -14.01 21.26 -1.16
C LYS A 917 -13.90 22.72 -0.79
N ILE A 918 -14.31 23.06 0.42
CA ILE A 918 -14.21 24.42 0.96
C ILE A 918 -12.73 24.86 1.05
N SER A 919 -11.83 23.97 1.48
CA SER A 919 -10.39 24.29 1.46
C SER A 919 -9.87 24.52 0.04
N GLN A 920 -10.33 23.74 -0.95
CA GLN A 920 -10.00 23.97 -2.36
C GLN A 920 -10.52 25.32 -2.84
N LEU A 921 -11.76 25.67 -2.48
CA LEU A 921 -12.37 26.96 -2.82
C LEU A 921 -11.54 28.13 -2.26
N PHE A 922 -11.19 28.09 -0.97
CA PHE A 922 -10.38 29.16 -0.36
C PHE A 922 -8.97 29.24 -0.94
N ALA A 923 -8.38 28.12 -1.35
CA ALA A 923 -7.10 28.11 -2.05
C ALA A 923 -7.21 28.78 -3.44
N VAL A 924 -8.33 28.59 -4.15
CA VAL A 924 -8.58 29.27 -5.43
C VAL A 924 -8.79 30.77 -5.20
N PHE A 925 -9.59 31.14 -4.20
CA PHE A 925 -9.79 32.54 -3.80
C PHE A 925 -8.46 33.23 -3.48
N SER A 926 -7.62 32.60 -2.65
CA SER A 926 -6.29 33.14 -2.30
C SER A 926 -5.39 33.33 -3.52
N ARG A 927 -5.49 32.44 -4.53
CA ARG A 927 -4.72 32.61 -5.79
C ARG A 927 -5.26 33.76 -6.63
N LEU A 928 -6.57 33.93 -6.70
CA LEU A 928 -7.19 35.05 -7.42
C LEU A 928 -6.80 36.37 -6.77
N ASP A 929 -6.84 36.46 -5.44
CA ASP A 929 -6.43 37.64 -4.67
C ASP A 929 -4.96 38.01 -4.91
N LEU A 930 -4.08 37.01 -5.03
CA LEU A 930 -2.67 37.21 -5.39
C LEU A 930 -2.45 37.62 -6.86
N HIS A 931 -3.35 37.21 -7.77
CA HIS A 931 -3.27 37.54 -9.20
C HIS A 931 -3.85 38.91 -9.53
N PHE A 932 -4.89 39.33 -8.79
CA PHE A 932 -5.62 40.59 -8.99
C PHE A 932 -5.57 41.45 -7.72
N PRO A 933 -4.39 41.93 -7.29
CA PRO A 933 -4.26 42.69 -6.04
C PRO A 933 -4.94 44.06 -6.06
N GLU A 934 -5.27 44.59 -7.25
CA GLU A 934 -5.95 45.87 -7.44
C GLU A 934 -7.47 45.74 -7.50
N GLU A 935 -8.00 44.52 -7.64
CA GLU A 935 -9.44 44.26 -7.75
C GLU A 935 -10.00 43.67 -6.45
N ASP A 936 -11.21 44.06 -6.06
CA ASP A 936 -11.92 43.37 -4.98
C ASP A 936 -12.47 42.03 -5.50
N VAL A 937 -11.70 40.95 -5.30
CA VAL A 937 -12.09 39.60 -5.70
C VAL A 937 -13.42 39.18 -5.07
N LEU A 938 -13.75 39.65 -3.86
CA LEU A 938 -15.02 39.35 -3.21
C LEU A 938 -16.19 40.00 -3.95
N GLU A 939 -16.03 41.24 -4.41
CA GLU A 939 -17.00 41.95 -5.25
C GLU A 939 -17.11 41.33 -6.65
N MET A 940 -15.98 40.90 -7.23
CA MET A 940 -15.97 40.14 -8.49
C MET A 940 -16.81 38.86 -8.37
N LEU A 941 -16.68 38.10 -7.28
CA LEU A 941 -17.49 36.90 -7.03
C LEU A 941 -19.01 37.18 -6.91
N GLN A 942 -19.40 38.41 -6.57
CA GLN A 942 -20.81 38.80 -6.45
C GLN A 942 -21.51 38.91 -7.80
N SER A 943 -20.76 39.20 -8.87
CA SER A 943 -21.29 39.33 -10.23
C SER A 943 -20.70 38.23 -11.15
N PRO A 944 -21.36 37.06 -11.27
CA PRO A 944 -20.86 35.94 -12.07
C PRO A 944 -20.50 36.32 -13.51
N LYS A 945 -21.19 37.32 -14.07
CA LYS A 945 -20.92 37.81 -15.42
C LYS A 945 -19.57 38.55 -15.51
N MET A 946 -19.29 39.52 -14.63
CA MET A 946 -18.00 40.22 -14.63
C MET A 946 -16.86 39.29 -14.23
N MET A 947 -17.12 38.36 -13.30
CA MET A 947 -16.16 37.32 -12.97
C MET A 947 -15.75 36.51 -14.21
N MET A 948 -16.70 35.98 -14.98
CA MET A 948 -16.35 35.20 -16.17
C MET A 948 -15.67 36.06 -17.24
N GLU A 949 -16.09 37.30 -17.45
CA GLU A 949 -15.45 38.19 -18.44
C GLU A 949 -13.98 38.47 -18.08
N THR A 950 -13.67 38.67 -16.80
CA THR A 950 -12.32 38.94 -16.29
C THR A 950 -11.46 37.66 -16.25
N LEU A 951 -12.01 36.55 -15.74
CA LEU A 951 -11.29 35.28 -15.63
C LEU A 951 -11.04 34.59 -16.96
N ASN A 952 -11.92 34.73 -17.96
CA ASN A 952 -11.77 34.06 -19.26
C ASN A 952 -10.61 34.65 -20.10
N TYR A 953 -10.12 35.85 -19.74
CA TYR A 953 -8.96 36.49 -20.37
C TYR A 953 -7.62 36.10 -19.71
N GLU A 954 -7.55 36.05 -18.37
CA GLU A 954 -6.28 35.88 -17.63
C GLU A 954 -6.18 34.63 -16.73
N ALA A 955 -7.32 33.99 -16.38
CA ALA A 955 -7.38 32.96 -15.33
C ALA A 955 -8.45 31.86 -15.59
N ARG A 956 -8.48 31.31 -16.81
CA ARG A 956 -9.47 30.31 -17.27
C ARG A 956 -9.47 29.00 -16.47
N GLU A 957 -8.34 28.61 -15.85
CA GLU A 957 -8.31 27.43 -14.97
C GLU A 957 -9.08 27.67 -13.67
N GLN A 958 -8.92 28.85 -13.06
CA GLN A 958 -9.57 29.24 -11.81
C GLN A 958 -11.09 29.30 -11.96
N GLU A 959 -11.58 29.83 -13.10
CA GLU A 959 -13.00 29.77 -13.48
C GLU A 959 -13.54 28.33 -13.43
N LYS A 960 -12.86 27.41 -14.12
CA LYS A 960 -13.26 26.00 -14.16
C LYS A 960 -13.26 25.36 -12.77
N LEU A 961 -12.30 25.72 -11.91
CA LEU A 961 -12.22 25.23 -10.53
C LEU A 961 -13.41 25.70 -9.68
N ILE A 962 -13.83 26.95 -9.83
CA ILE A 962 -15.00 27.50 -9.12
C ILE A 962 -16.27 26.77 -9.57
N ILE A 963 -16.47 26.60 -10.88
CA ILE A 963 -17.61 25.85 -11.44
C ILE A 963 -17.64 24.42 -10.89
N VAL A 964 -16.52 23.71 -10.94
CA VAL A 964 -16.42 22.32 -10.45
C VAL A 964 -16.69 22.23 -8.94
N ASN A 965 -16.17 23.18 -8.16
CA ASN A 965 -16.45 23.25 -6.72
C ASN A 965 -17.95 23.42 -6.46
N ALA A 966 -18.58 24.38 -7.13
CA ALA A 966 -19.99 24.68 -6.94
C ALA A 966 -20.90 23.50 -7.36
N LEU A 967 -20.59 22.82 -8.47
CA LEU A 967 -21.30 21.63 -8.92
C LEU A 967 -21.18 20.47 -7.91
N ASP A 968 -20.00 20.25 -7.34
CA ASP A 968 -19.78 19.22 -6.33
C ASP A 968 -20.51 19.54 -5.01
N LEU A 969 -20.47 20.80 -4.57
CA LEU A 969 -21.16 21.26 -3.36
C LEU A 969 -22.69 21.17 -3.51
N MET A 970 -23.22 21.56 -4.67
CA MET A 970 -24.63 21.37 -5.03
C MET A 970 -24.99 19.88 -5.02
N TYR A 971 -24.16 19.03 -5.63
CA TYR A 971 -24.36 17.58 -5.63
C TYR A 971 -24.38 17.01 -4.21
N PHE A 972 -23.46 17.42 -3.34
CA PHE A 972 -23.48 17.01 -1.94
C PHE A 972 -24.80 17.42 -1.26
N TRP A 973 -25.19 18.69 -1.35
CA TRP A 973 -26.38 19.22 -0.70
C TRP A 973 -27.67 18.51 -1.13
N MET A 974 -27.80 18.27 -2.44
CA MET A 974 -29.01 17.75 -3.06
C MET A 974 -29.07 16.23 -3.11
N TYR A 975 -27.95 15.52 -3.15
CA TYR A 975 -27.93 14.08 -3.41
C TYR A 975 -27.33 13.26 -2.26
N GLN A 976 -26.32 13.76 -1.55
CA GLN A 976 -25.61 12.95 -0.55
C GLN A 976 -26.35 12.84 0.80
N PRO A 977 -26.35 11.65 1.45
CA PRO A 977 -27.08 11.42 2.69
C PRO A 977 -26.49 12.25 3.84
N ARG A 978 -27.35 12.96 4.56
CA ARG A 978 -26.99 13.81 5.72
C ARG A 978 -26.04 14.98 5.40
N ALA A 979 -25.81 15.29 4.13
CA ALA A 979 -24.94 16.39 3.71
C ALA A 979 -25.42 17.75 4.21
N ARG A 980 -26.74 18.02 4.19
CA ARG A 980 -27.32 19.27 4.73
C ARG A 980 -26.93 19.53 6.20
N LYS A 981 -26.92 18.47 7.02
CA LYS A 981 -26.51 18.57 8.43
C LYS A 981 -25.01 18.82 8.57
N ALA A 982 -24.19 18.17 7.74
CA ALA A 982 -22.74 18.36 7.76
C ALA A 982 -22.37 19.80 7.37
N LEU A 983 -22.98 20.34 6.31
CA LEU A 983 -22.76 21.73 5.91
C LEU A 983 -23.20 22.70 7.01
N ALA A 984 -24.36 22.50 7.63
CA ALA A 984 -24.82 23.35 8.73
C ALA A 984 -23.86 23.39 9.93
N ILE A 985 -23.17 22.27 10.24
CA ILE A 985 -22.12 22.26 11.29
C ILE A 985 -20.94 23.12 10.87
N ILE A 986 -20.47 22.99 9.62
CA ILE A 986 -19.33 23.78 9.12
C ILE A 986 -19.70 25.28 9.05
N PHE A 987 -20.92 25.60 8.65
CA PHE A 987 -21.43 26.98 8.55
C PHE A 987 -21.43 27.72 9.90
N GLN A 988 -21.61 26.97 11.01
CA GLN A 988 -21.50 27.51 12.37
C GLN A 988 -20.06 27.83 12.76
N GLU A 989 -19.07 27.14 12.18
CA GLU A 989 -17.63 27.33 12.46
C GLU A 989 -17.00 28.46 11.61
N MET A 990 -17.59 28.82 10.46
CA MET A 990 -17.04 29.82 9.53
C MET A 990 -17.13 31.27 10.01
N SER A 991 -16.16 32.11 9.64
CA SER A 991 -16.23 33.58 9.81
C SER A 991 -17.26 34.23 8.87
N GLN A 992 -17.61 35.51 9.07
CA GLN A 992 -18.51 36.22 8.16
C GLN A 992 -17.91 36.38 6.74
N GLU A 993 -16.61 36.63 6.63
CA GLU A 993 -15.90 36.74 5.35
C GLU A 993 -15.85 35.40 4.62
N GLU A 994 -15.50 34.31 5.32
CA GLU A 994 -15.48 32.95 4.77
C GLU A 994 -16.85 32.54 4.22
N LEU A 995 -17.93 32.94 4.90
CA LEU A 995 -19.30 32.72 4.45
C LEU A 995 -19.65 33.50 3.19
N LEU A 996 -19.21 34.76 3.09
CA LEU A 996 -19.43 35.57 1.89
C LEU A 996 -18.69 34.98 0.69
N VAL A 997 -17.42 34.60 0.86
CA VAL A 997 -16.62 33.91 -0.17
C VAL A 997 -17.31 32.61 -0.59
N PHE A 998 -17.73 31.79 0.38
CA PHE A 998 -18.44 30.55 0.11
C PHE A 998 -19.73 30.78 -0.69
N TYR A 999 -20.63 31.65 -0.22
CA TYR A 999 -21.91 31.90 -0.87
C TYR A 999 -21.75 32.52 -2.27
N ARG A 1000 -20.94 33.58 -2.41
CA ARG A 1000 -20.75 34.27 -3.70
C ARG A 1000 -20.14 33.36 -4.75
N SER A 1001 -19.21 32.49 -4.37
CA SER A 1001 -18.68 31.48 -5.30
C SER A 1001 -19.74 30.50 -5.84
N GLN A 1002 -20.84 30.27 -5.12
CA GLN A 1002 -21.91 29.40 -5.61
C GLN A 1002 -22.77 30.08 -6.69
N LEU A 1003 -22.82 31.42 -6.73
CA LEU A 1003 -23.62 32.18 -7.71
C LEU A 1003 -23.20 31.93 -9.15
N VAL A 1004 -22.00 31.38 -9.37
CA VAL A 1004 -21.56 30.87 -10.68
C VAL A 1004 -22.60 29.92 -11.30
N LEU A 1005 -23.37 29.19 -10.48
CA LEU A 1005 -24.41 28.26 -10.90
C LEU A 1005 -25.58 28.91 -11.67
N ASN A 1006 -25.76 30.23 -11.59
CA ASN A 1006 -26.76 30.97 -12.39
C ASN A 1006 -26.38 31.07 -13.89
N ARG A 1007 -25.14 30.72 -14.25
CA ARG A 1007 -24.63 30.81 -15.62
C ARG A 1007 -24.93 29.55 -16.43
N HIS A 1008 -26.21 29.36 -16.76
CA HIS A 1008 -26.69 28.14 -17.45
C HIS A 1008 -25.99 27.87 -18.77
N ARG A 1009 -25.70 28.90 -19.58
CA ARG A 1009 -25.04 28.74 -20.88
C ARG A 1009 -23.61 28.24 -20.71
N GLU A 1010 -22.83 28.90 -19.86
CA GLU A 1010 -21.42 28.60 -19.62
C GLU A 1010 -21.26 27.23 -18.95
N ILE A 1011 -22.08 26.92 -17.95
CA ILE A 1011 -22.03 25.61 -17.28
C ILE A 1011 -22.45 24.48 -18.21
N SER A 1012 -23.50 24.69 -19.03
CA SER A 1012 -23.90 23.70 -20.03
C SER A 1012 -22.78 23.47 -21.05
N GLN A 1013 -22.08 24.53 -21.47
CA GLN A 1013 -20.92 24.43 -22.35
C GLN A 1013 -19.81 23.61 -21.70
N VAL A 1014 -19.49 23.83 -20.42
CA VAL A 1014 -18.47 23.05 -19.69
C VAL A 1014 -18.83 21.55 -19.64
N PHE A 1015 -20.11 21.19 -19.52
CA PHE A 1015 -20.56 19.80 -19.62
C PHE A 1015 -20.39 19.22 -21.03
N VAL A 1016 -20.74 19.98 -22.07
CA VAL A 1016 -20.62 19.58 -23.49
C VAL A 1016 -19.16 19.46 -23.92
N ASP A 1017 -18.30 20.35 -23.44
CA ASP A 1017 -16.83 20.32 -23.58
C ASP A 1017 -16.20 19.13 -22.84
N GLY A 1018 -17.04 18.37 -22.13
CA GLY A 1018 -16.73 17.02 -21.69
C GLY A 1018 -16.45 16.88 -20.21
N LEU A 1019 -16.80 17.84 -19.33
CA LEU A 1019 -16.48 17.82 -17.90
C LEU A 1019 -16.64 16.42 -17.23
N VAL A 1020 -17.73 15.72 -17.52
CA VAL A 1020 -18.00 14.36 -16.99
C VAL A 1020 -18.09 13.28 -18.08
N GLY A 1021 -17.56 13.56 -19.26
CA GLY A 1021 -17.50 12.61 -20.38
C GLY A 1021 -18.83 12.45 -21.12
N LYS A 1022 -18.94 11.42 -21.98
CA LYS A 1022 -20.11 11.21 -22.88
C LYS A 1022 -21.45 11.01 -22.16
N ASN A 1023 -21.42 10.55 -20.90
CA ASN A 1023 -22.63 10.33 -20.10
C ASN A 1023 -23.03 11.60 -19.31
N PHE A 1024 -22.73 12.79 -19.84
CA PHE A 1024 -23.01 14.07 -19.17
C PHE A 1024 -24.50 14.40 -19.06
N SER A 1025 -25.36 13.79 -19.88
CA SER A 1025 -26.80 14.11 -19.94
C SER A 1025 -27.48 14.09 -18.58
N LYS A 1026 -27.17 13.09 -17.73
CA LYS A 1026 -27.74 12.99 -16.37
C LYS A 1026 -27.24 14.08 -15.42
N ALA A 1027 -25.95 14.42 -15.50
CA ALA A 1027 -25.36 15.45 -14.67
C ALA A 1027 -25.85 16.85 -15.08
N LEU A 1028 -25.94 17.10 -16.38
CA LEU A 1028 -26.48 18.33 -16.95
C LEU A 1028 -27.95 18.50 -16.61
N SER A 1029 -28.78 17.47 -16.78
CA SER A 1029 -30.21 17.55 -16.43
C SER A 1029 -30.42 17.79 -14.94
N PHE A 1030 -29.59 17.19 -14.09
CA PHE A 1030 -29.63 17.44 -12.65
C PHE A 1030 -29.25 18.88 -12.30
N TYR A 1031 -28.21 19.45 -12.93
CA TYR A 1031 -27.83 20.85 -12.73
C TYR A 1031 -28.96 21.81 -13.14
N LEU A 1032 -29.53 21.62 -14.33
CA LEU A 1032 -30.60 22.48 -14.84
C LEU A 1032 -31.87 22.40 -13.97
N ASP A 1033 -32.20 21.24 -13.41
CA ASP A 1033 -33.40 21.05 -12.57
C ASP A 1033 -33.24 21.56 -11.12
N ARG A 1034 -32.01 21.63 -10.58
CA ARG A 1034 -31.77 21.81 -9.13
C ARG A 1034 -30.92 23.00 -8.72
N SER A 1035 -30.25 23.66 -9.67
CA SER A 1035 -29.37 24.79 -9.37
C SER A 1035 -30.09 25.95 -8.68
N GLU A 1036 -31.28 26.33 -9.16
CA GLU A 1036 -32.08 27.41 -8.55
C GLU A 1036 -32.52 27.06 -7.12
N GLU A 1037 -33.07 25.85 -6.91
CA GLU A 1037 -33.48 25.36 -5.59
C GLU A 1037 -32.30 25.37 -4.60
N TYR A 1038 -31.11 24.97 -5.07
CA TYR A 1038 -29.88 24.97 -4.27
C TYR A 1038 -29.46 26.38 -3.84
N LEU A 1039 -29.47 27.34 -4.76
CA LEU A 1039 -29.05 28.71 -4.44
C LEU A 1039 -30.01 29.39 -3.46
N VAL A 1040 -31.31 29.16 -3.60
CA VAL A 1040 -32.32 29.63 -2.63
C VAL A 1040 -32.10 29.02 -1.25
N ASP A 1041 -31.77 27.73 -1.18
CA ASP A 1041 -31.43 27.06 0.08
C ASP A 1041 -30.16 27.64 0.72
N MET A 1042 -29.13 27.97 -0.08
CA MET A 1042 -27.89 28.59 0.42
C MET A 1042 -28.13 30.01 0.94
N GLU A 1043 -28.97 30.80 0.27
CA GLU A 1043 -29.36 32.14 0.73
C GLU A 1043 -30.08 32.07 2.08
N LYS A 1044 -31.07 31.18 2.21
CA LYS A 1044 -31.78 30.94 3.48
C LYS A 1044 -30.83 30.55 4.62
N LEU A 1045 -29.85 29.70 4.32
CA LEU A 1045 -28.83 29.29 5.29
C LEU A 1045 -27.99 30.49 5.77
N GLY A 1046 -27.65 31.41 4.87
CA GLY A 1046 -26.98 32.67 5.18
C GLY A 1046 -27.80 33.60 6.07
N LEU A 1047 -29.11 33.74 5.79
CA LEU A 1047 -30.03 34.58 6.56
C LEU A 1047 -30.23 34.09 8.00
N THR A 1048 -30.22 32.77 8.24
CA THR A 1048 -30.33 32.21 9.59
C THR A 1048 -29.20 32.60 10.55
N LYS A 1049 -28.02 33.00 10.05
CA LYS A 1049 -26.90 33.46 10.91
C LYS A 1049 -27.03 34.94 11.27
N LYS A 1050 -27.52 35.78 10.35
CA LYS A 1050 -27.79 37.22 10.56
C LYS A 1050 -28.90 37.50 11.60
N LEU A 1051 -29.70 36.50 11.96
CA LEU A 1051 -30.78 36.61 12.95
C LEU A 1051 -30.37 36.16 14.37
N VAL A 1052 -29.15 35.64 14.54
CA VAL A 1052 -28.63 35.11 15.82
C VAL A 1052 -27.53 36.00 16.41
N ASP A 1053 -26.95 36.88 15.60
CA ASP A 1053 -26.21 38.08 16.01
C ASP A 1053 -27.20 39.24 16.21
#